data_AF-A0A433WC38-F1
#
_entry.id   AF-A0A433WC38-F1
#
_cell.length_a   1.000
_cell.length_b   1.000
_cell.length_c   1.000
_cell.angle_alpha   90.00
_cell.angle_beta   90.00
_cell.angle_gamma   90.00
#
_symmetry.space_group_name_H-M   'P 1'
#
loop_
_entity.id
_entity.type
_entity.pdbx_description
1 polymer ?
#
loop_
_entity_poly.entity_id
_entity_poly.type
_entity_poly.pdbx_seq_one_letter_code
_entity_poly.pdbx_strand_id
1 'polypeptide(L)'
;MMHQKKIALDIGGSHVTACILNMDHPEAAPEKIIRRHLDAGGSAEAIISSIATCIQELQDSSVSGIGIAVPGPFDHRNGICAIANVGGKFGSMFGLHLKQALQDAAATGDLPLQFFNDAHCFAAGALKILGLQGESTVLLTLGTGFGSSFLRNGELATAGDGIPASGAYYDMPFLEAAADDYFSSRWLLAAFHRNTGIRPATVKEMAEQYTAQARPVFEQFGDHLGSFLLPQLQAFGCRELVIGGNIARSWNLFAAPLLRKLEPLGIAITCCTDTEHCILAGAALSAHEPGPAQLRQTRQLLLPAALPPHNDAAYTIFPSFHTSSPVQEGYDSLAKLIAGERVVILDGYNGVLWEHVRAALHTSLRAQNKTVRWYHTGACLHAPAVIENMLQENMNAADPVFGKRYEGSLADFFDLNLLLQIEPGNGADIHIIYGTGAALTAPEGLLLYIDVPKNEIQYRLRAGSITNIGTPTYTYKRCYFTDWPVLSKHKQDLLPYVDVIIDGQRPGTITWMQGDDFRAELDNMLTAPFRARPWFEAGVWGGNWMKQHLPGLPPEEVNYAWSFELITPENGIVLAGAGLLLEVSFDFLLFRQHHKLLGKAATRFGTAFPIRFDFLDTFDGGNLSIQCHPRPAFTKEHFGEDFTQDETYYILDCEPDAQVYLGFQENISPEKLRGALEDALNRNIPLPVEQYIQQFTAQKHDLFLIPNGTVHASGKNNLVLEISSTPYIFTFKMYDWLRKDLNGRPRPIHLDHAFANLHFDRKGDMVPATLISRPHITDEWANGKKWQLPTHPEHFYTVDRYAFTGEVTIQNLGQCHICMLVEGDRIQVTGSNGQQTFHYAETFVVPAAAGHYTCRYEGKGTAMLVVAYVKDNYC
;
A
#
# COMPACT_ATOMS: atom_id res chain seq x y z
N MET A 1 -25.88 26.27 20.60
CA MET A 1 -26.67 26.74 19.44
C MET A 1 -26.38 25.79 18.30
N MET A 2 -27.38 25.25 17.61
CA MET A 2 -27.10 24.34 16.49
C MET A 2 -26.40 25.16 15.39
N HIS A 3 -25.19 24.76 15.01
CA HIS A 3 -24.44 25.39 13.93
C HIS A 3 -25.13 25.08 12.59
N GLN A 4 -25.97 26.00 12.12
CA GLN A 4 -26.84 25.81 10.95
C GLN A 4 -26.30 26.43 9.67
N LYS A 5 -25.14 27.10 9.68
CA LYS A 5 -24.60 27.77 8.49
C LYS A 5 -23.34 27.11 7.97
N LYS A 6 -23.11 27.22 6.67
CA LYS A 6 -21.84 26.82 6.04
C LYS A 6 -21.35 27.91 5.10
N ILE A 7 -20.03 28.01 4.99
CA ILE A 7 -19.40 28.84 3.98
C ILE A 7 -19.22 27.98 2.72
N ALA A 8 -19.62 28.51 1.57
CA ALA A 8 -19.33 27.92 0.28
C ALA A 8 -18.44 28.84 -0.54
N LEU A 9 -17.49 28.27 -1.27
CA LEU A 9 -16.63 28.98 -2.20
C LEU A 9 -16.66 28.32 -3.58
N ASP A 10 -16.63 29.15 -4.62
CA ASP A 10 -16.35 28.76 -6.00
C ASP A 10 -15.07 29.48 -6.45
N ILE A 11 -14.02 28.70 -6.70
CA ILE A 11 -12.70 29.20 -7.08
C ILE A 11 -12.55 29.10 -8.59
N GLY A 12 -12.81 30.22 -9.27
CA GLY A 12 -12.55 30.39 -10.69
C GLY A 12 -11.16 30.97 -10.97
N GLY A 13 -10.74 30.94 -12.23
CA GLY A 13 -9.42 31.45 -12.65
C GLY A 13 -9.26 32.98 -12.69
N SER A 14 -10.30 33.75 -12.39
CA SER A 14 -10.27 35.23 -12.42
C SER A 14 -10.92 35.88 -11.20
N HIS A 15 -11.67 35.11 -10.43
CA HIS A 15 -12.38 35.56 -9.24
C HIS A 15 -12.64 34.37 -8.33
N VAL A 16 -12.81 34.67 -7.05
CA VAL A 16 -13.38 33.77 -6.06
C VAL A 16 -14.72 34.35 -5.62
N THR A 17 -15.75 33.53 -5.63
CA THR A 17 -17.05 33.85 -5.05
C THR A 17 -17.22 33.04 -3.77
N ALA A 18 -17.55 33.71 -2.67
CA ALA A 18 -17.78 33.07 -1.38
C ALA A 18 -19.13 33.51 -0.81
N CYS A 19 -19.87 32.61 -0.17
CA CYS A 19 -21.14 32.94 0.43
C CYS A 19 -21.41 32.17 1.73
N ILE A 20 -22.38 32.65 2.51
CA ILE A 20 -22.94 31.95 3.67
C ILE A 20 -24.31 31.41 3.31
N LEU A 21 -24.51 30.12 3.53
CA LEU A 21 -25.76 29.41 3.31
C LEU A 21 -26.32 28.88 4.62
N ASN A 22 -27.64 28.98 4.78
CA ASN A 22 -28.38 28.34 5.86
C ASN A 22 -28.74 26.92 5.45
N MET A 23 -28.30 25.93 6.23
CA MET A 23 -28.48 24.52 5.93
C MET A 23 -29.88 23.99 6.23
N ASP A 24 -30.74 24.75 6.91
CA ASP A 24 -32.17 24.44 7.01
C ASP A 24 -32.91 24.69 5.68
N HIS A 25 -32.41 25.66 4.91
CA HIS A 25 -32.97 26.10 3.63
C HIS A 25 -31.86 26.29 2.57
N PRO A 26 -31.12 25.23 2.21
CA PRO A 26 -29.98 25.33 1.31
C PRO A 26 -30.38 25.74 -0.13
N GLU A 27 -31.66 25.62 -0.48
CA GLU A 27 -32.24 26.11 -1.73
C GLU A 27 -32.51 27.62 -1.77
N ALA A 28 -32.44 28.31 -0.62
CA ALA A 28 -32.67 29.74 -0.55
C ALA A 28 -31.45 30.54 -1.00
N ALA A 29 -31.67 31.82 -1.33
CA ALA A 29 -30.59 32.74 -1.66
C ALA A 29 -29.58 32.85 -0.50
N PRO A 30 -28.27 32.98 -0.79
CA PRO A 30 -27.26 33.09 0.26
C PRO A 30 -27.51 34.31 1.16
N GLU A 31 -27.27 34.18 2.47
CA GLU A 31 -27.45 35.29 3.42
C GLU A 31 -26.46 36.43 3.16
N LYS A 32 -25.26 36.08 2.70
CA LYS A 32 -24.19 37.01 2.34
C LYS A 32 -23.37 36.43 1.20
N ILE A 33 -22.99 37.26 0.24
CA ILE A 33 -22.12 36.89 -0.87
C ILE A 33 -20.99 37.91 -1.01
N ILE A 34 -19.78 37.43 -1.27
CA ILE A 34 -18.57 38.21 -1.50
C ILE A 34 -17.98 37.72 -2.81
N ARG A 35 -17.61 38.65 -3.70
CA ARG A 35 -16.82 38.35 -4.90
C ARG A 35 -15.53 39.13 -4.85
N ARG A 36 -14.39 38.47 -5.04
CA ARG A 36 -13.07 39.10 -5.13
C ARG A 36 -12.36 38.70 -6.41
N HIS A 37 -11.60 39.62 -6.97
CA HIS A 37 -10.69 39.31 -8.06
C HIS A 37 -9.60 38.35 -7.57
N LEU A 38 -9.23 37.39 -8.41
CA LEU A 38 -8.18 36.41 -8.14
C LEU A 38 -7.27 36.34 -9.37
N ASP A 39 -6.00 36.68 -9.20
CA ASP A 39 -4.99 36.46 -10.23
C ASP A 39 -4.45 35.03 -10.11
N ALA A 40 -4.99 34.11 -10.91
CA ALA A 40 -4.56 32.72 -10.91
C ALA A 40 -3.12 32.53 -11.46
N GLY A 41 -2.51 33.55 -12.09
CA GLY A 41 -1.10 33.54 -12.48
C GLY A 41 -0.15 34.09 -11.40
N GLY A 42 -0.70 34.59 -10.28
CA GLY A 42 0.06 35.17 -9.19
C GLY A 42 0.83 34.15 -8.35
N SER A 43 1.53 34.66 -7.32
CA SER A 43 2.21 33.79 -6.35
C SER A 43 1.19 32.98 -5.53
N ALA A 44 1.62 31.83 -5.00
CA ALA A 44 0.79 31.00 -4.15
C ALA A 44 0.24 31.80 -2.95
N GLU A 45 1.06 32.65 -2.33
CA GLU A 45 0.68 33.48 -1.19
C GLU A 45 -0.42 34.48 -1.54
N ALA A 46 -0.36 35.12 -2.70
CA ALA A 46 -1.38 36.06 -3.15
C ALA A 46 -2.73 35.35 -3.38
N ILE A 47 -2.69 34.16 -3.96
CA ILE A 47 -3.88 33.33 -4.22
C ILE A 47 -4.49 32.86 -2.89
N ILE A 48 -3.68 32.26 -2.01
CA ILE A 48 -4.08 31.79 -0.67
C ILE A 48 -4.67 32.95 0.14
N SER A 49 -4.00 34.11 0.18
CA SER A 49 -4.46 35.27 0.93
C SER A 49 -5.80 35.79 0.42
N SER A 50 -6.02 35.79 -0.90
CA SER A 50 -7.28 36.24 -1.51
C SER A 50 -8.45 35.33 -1.11
N ILE A 51 -8.24 34.01 -1.13
CA ILE A 51 -9.24 33.02 -0.74
C ILE A 51 -9.47 33.06 0.79
N ALA A 52 -8.40 33.11 1.59
CA ALA A 52 -8.47 33.15 3.05
C ALA A 52 -9.21 34.39 3.56
N THR A 53 -9.01 35.56 2.93
CA THR A 53 -9.74 36.79 3.27
C THR A 53 -11.24 36.62 3.08
N CYS A 54 -11.69 35.95 2.01
CA CYS A 54 -13.10 35.64 1.81
C CYS A 54 -13.67 34.75 2.93
N ILE A 55 -12.90 33.76 3.38
CA ILE A 55 -13.32 32.87 4.49
C ILE A 55 -13.43 33.67 5.79
N GLN A 56 -12.41 34.46 6.14
CA GLN A 56 -12.37 35.27 7.36
C GLN A 56 -13.54 36.26 7.46
N GLU A 57 -13.92 36.90 6.35
CA GLU A 57 -15.03 37.87 6.32
C GLU A 57 -16.43 37.24 6.44
N LEU A 58 -16.52 35.92 6.25
CA LEU A 58 -17.76 35.14 6.35
C LEU A 58 -17.80 34.25 7.59
N GLN A 59 -16.68 34.09 8.29
CA GLN A 59 -16.59 33.23 9.46
C GLN A 59 -17.26 33.88 10.67
N ASP A 60 -18.17 33.14 11.30
CA ASP A 60 -18.77 33.48 12.59
C ASP A 60 -19.06 32.19 13.40
N SER A 61 -19.55 32.34 14.64
CA SER A 61 -19.81 31.21 15.54
C SER A 61 -20.93 30.26 15.09
N SER A 62 -21.71 30.60 14.07
CA SER A 62 -22.80 29.79 13.53
C SER A 62 -22.37 28.87 12.37
N VAL A 63 -21.16 29.06 11.85
CA VAL A 63 -20.59 28.26 10.76
C VAL A 63 -20.14 26.89 11.28
N SER A 64 -20.60 25.81 10.64
CA SER A 64 -20.23 24.42 10.95
C SER A 64 -19.23 23.80 9.96
N GLY A 65 -18.97 24.44 8.82
CA GLY A 65 -18.04 23.92 7.83
C GLY A 65 -17.86 24.84 6.61
N ILE A 66 -16.84 24.52 5.82
CA ILE A 66 -16.45 25.23 4.60
C ILE A 66 -16.39 24.22 3.43
N GLY A 67 -17.19 24.45 2.41
CA GLY A 67 -17.13 23.73 1.14
C GLY A 67 -16.50 24.57 0.05
N ILE A 68 -15.54 24.03 -0.69
CA ILE A 68 -14.81 24.74 -1.74
C ILE A 68 -14.93 23.97 -3.06
N ALA A 69 -15.61 24.56 -4.03
CA ALA A 69 -15.58 24.09 -5.41
C ALA A 69 -14.30 24.59 -6.09
N VAL A 70 -13.52 23.66 -6.65
CA VAL A 70 -12.28 23.96 -7.37
C VAL A 70 -12.16 23.05 -8.61
N PRO A 71 -11.73 23.60 -9.77
CA PRO A 71 -11.51 22.79 -10.96
C PRO A 71 -10.35 21.80 -10.77
N GLY A 72 -10.40 20.70 -11.53
CA GLY A 72 -9.30 19.72 -11.60
C GLY A 72 -8.20 20.13 -12.61
N PRO A 73 -7.08 19.39 -12.65
CA PRO A 73 -6.72 18.25 -11.81
C PRO A 73 -6.40 18.65 -10.36
N PHE A 74 -7.00 17.96 -9.38
CA PHE A 74 -6.89 18.31 -7.95
C PHE A 74 -7.22 17.06 -7.11
N ASP A 75 -6.51 16.83 -6.00
CA ASP A 75 -6.92 15.83 -5.01
C ASP A 75 -7.93 16.48 -4.06
N HIS A 76 -9.21 16.35 -4.40
CA HIS A 76 -10.30 16.95 -3.63
C HIS A 76 -10.44 16.35 -2.22
N ARG A 77 -10.02 15.10 -2.02
CA ARG A 77 -10.13 14.41 -0.73
C ARG A 77 -9.19 15.03 0.30
N ASN A 78 -7.92 15.20 -0.07
CA ASN A 78 -6.90 15.73 0.83
C ASN A 78 -6.73 17.25 0.71
N GLY A 79 -7.19 17.84 -0.40
CA GLY A 79 -7.04 19.27 -0.65
C GLY A 79 -5.67 19.64 -1.22
N ILE A 80 -5.14 18.80 -2.11
CA ILE A 80 -3.81 18.99 -2.73
C ILE A 80 -4.01 19.45 -4.17
N CYS A 81 -3.32 20.54 -4.53
CA CYS A 81 -3.37 21.07 -5.88
C CYS A 81 -2.50 20.23 -6.84
N ALA A 82 -3.11 19.68 -7.88
CA ALA A 82 -2.42 18.95 -8.95
C ALA A 82 -2.48 19.69 -10.31
N ILE A 83 -2.88 20.97 -10.30
CA ILE A 83 -3.01 21.80 -11.50
C ILE A 83 -1.62 22.21 -11.98
N ALA A 84 -1.09 21.50 -12.98
CA ALA A 84 0.13 21.85 -13.69
C ALA A 84 -0.18 22.10 -15.17
N ASN A 85 0.40 23.15 -15.75
CA ASN A 85 0.34 23.45 -17.19
C ASN A 85 -1.08 23.64 -17.80
N VAL A 86 -2.15 23.72 -16.99
CA VAL A 86 -3.52 23.91 -17.49
C VAL A 86 -3.83 25.40 -17.67
N GLY A 87 -3.65 25.90 -18.89
CA GLY A 87 -4.04 27.26 -19.27
C GLY A 87 -3.30 28.39 -18.53
N GLY A 88 -2.12 28.10 -17.95
CA GLY A 88 -1.27 29.06 -17.23
C GLY A 88 -1.81 29.52 -15.88
N LYS A 89 -2.78 28.79 -15.30
CA LYS A 89 -3.45 29.15 -14.05
C LYS A 89 -3.07 28.20 -12.92
N PHE A 90 -2.94 28.74 -11.72
CA PHE A 90 -2.70 28.03 -10.45
C PHE A 90 -1.40 27.22 -10.36
N GLY A 91 -0.51 27.31 -11.37
CA GLY A 91 0.74 26.55 -11.41
C GLY A 91 1.66 26.81 -10.21
N SER A 92 1.64 28.02 -9.64
CA SER A 92 2.40 28.35 -8.42
C SER A 92 1.93 27.58 -7.18
N MET A 93 0.74 26.96 -7.21
CA MET A 93 0.22 26.12 -6.14
C MET A 93 0.47 24.63 -6.39
N PHE A 94 1.16 24.22 -7.46
CA PHE A 94 1.34 22.81 -7.78
C PHE A 94 2.00 22.03 -6.62
N GLY A 95 1.43 20.86 -6.30
CA GLY A 95 1.85 20.02 -5.18
C GLY A 95 1.43 20.54 -3.80
N LEU A 96 1.02 21.81 -3.66
CA LEU A 96 0.70 22.40 -2.36
C LEU A 96 -0.53 21.73 -1.74
N HIS A 97 -0.42 21.36 -0.47
CA HIS A 97 -1.53 20.97 0.38
C HIS A 97 -2.36 22.21 0.78
N LEU A 98 -3.14 22.69 -0.18
CA LEU A 98 -3.91 23.94 -0.13
C LEU A 98 -4.90 23.98 1.03
N LYS A 99 -5.50 22.84 1.40
CA LYS A 99 -6.38 22.74 2.57
C LYS A 99 -5.72 23.30 3.83
N GLN A 100 -4.57 22.75 4.21
CA GLN A 100 -3.83 23.21 5.39
C GLN A 100 -3.40 24.67 5.24
N ALA A 101 -2.91 25.07 4.05
CA ALA A 101 -2.48 26.45 3.83
C ALA A 101 -3.62 27.47 4.02
N LEU A 102 -4.85 27.13 3.60
CA LEU A 102 -6.03 27.95 3.82
C LEU A 102 -6.48 27.92 5.28
N GLN A 103 -6.45 26.77 5.95
CA GLN A 103 -6.79 26.67 7.37
C GLN A 103 -5.89 27.57 8.23
N ASP A 104 -4.59 27.59 7.93
CA ASP A 104 -3.62 28.45 8.59
C ASP A 104 -3.88 29.93 8.28
N ALA A 105 -4.02 30.27 7.00
CA ALA A 105 -4.16 31.66 6.56
C ALA A 105 -5.49 32.29 6.98
N ALA A 106 -6.58 31.52 6.98
CA ALA A 106 -7.91 31.97 7.40
C ALA A 106 -8.16 31.81 8.91
N ALA A 107 -7.25 31.16 9.65
CA ALA A 107 -7.40 30.86 11.07
C ALA A 107 -8.71 30.12 11.39
N THR A 108 -9.01 29.08 10.61
CA THR A 108 -10.28 28.35 10.72
C THR A 108 -10.37 27.46 11.96
N GLY A 109 -9.24 27.16 12.61
CA GLY A 109 -9.16 26.17 13.69
C GLY A 109 -9.62 24.80 13.20
N ASP A 110 -10.41 24.11 14.02
CA ASP A 110 -10.93 22.77 13.73
C ASP A 110 -12.13 22.75 12.77
N LEU A 111 -12.51 23.91 12.21
CA LEU A 111 -13.63 24.00 11.28
C LEU A 111 -13.37 23.11 10.05
N PRO A 112 -14.28 22.15 9.72
CA PRO A 112 -14.11 21.29 8.57
C PRO A 112 -14.01 22.08 7.27
N LEU A 113 -12.93 21.88 6.52
CA LEU A 113 -12.71 22.47 5.19
C LEU A 113 -12.55 21.33 4.17
N GLN A 114 -13.40 21.31 3.16
CA GLN A 114 -13.42 20.27 2.13
C GLN A 114 -13.47 20.85 0.73
N PHE A 115 -12.79 20.17 -0.19
CA PHE A 115 -12.76 20.51 -1.60
C PHE A 115 -13.63 19.55 -2.40
N PHE A 116 -14.21 20.07 -3.47
CA PHE A 116 -15.08 19.33 -4.36
C PHE A 116 -14.84 19.79 -5.80
N ASN A 117 -15.10 18.89 -6.75
CA ASN A 117 -15.14 19.24 -8.15
C ASN A 117 -16.33 20.17 -8.41
N ASP A 118 -16.12 21.23 -9.19
CA ASP A 118 -17.13 22.24 -9.51
C ASP A 118 -18.34 21.68 -10.26
N ALA A 119 -18.16 20.76 -11.22
CA ALA A 119 -19.25 20.08 -11.91
C ALA A 119 -20.04 19.14 -10.99
N HIS A 120 -19.39 18.52 -10.00
CA HIS A 120 -20.07 17.72 -8.97
C HIS A 120 -20.87 18.60 -8.00
N CYS A 121 -20.29 19.73 -7.58
CA CYS A 121 -21.02 20.75 -6.82
C CYS A 121 -22.24 21.26 -7.60
N PHE A 122 -22.08 21.53 -8.90
CA PHE A 122 -23.20 21.92 -9.75
C PHE A 122 -24.31 20.87 -9.72
N ALA A 123 -23.99 19.57 -9.84
CA ALA A 123 -24.96 18.47 -9.72
C ALA A 123 -25.70 18.47 -8.37
N ALA A 124 -24.96 18.49 -7.27
CA ALA A 124 -25.53 18.42 -5.93
C ALA A 124 -26.44 19.63 -5.63
N GLY A 125 -26.03 20.84 -6.02
CA GLY A 125 -26.84 22.03 -5.82
C GLY A 125 -28.04 22.12 -6.75
N ALA A 126 -27.86 21.77 -8.04
CA ALA A 126 -28.95 21.78 -9.01
C ALA A 126 -30.05 20.78 -8.65
N LEU A 127 -29.68 19.58 -8.16
CA LEU A 127 -30.63 18.59 -7.63
C LEU A 127 -31.58 19.21 -6.60
N LYS A 128 -31.03 19.99 -5.67
CA LYS A 128 -31.79 20.62 -4.60
C LYS A 128 -32.56 21.87 -5.04
N ILE A 129 -31.90 22.78 -5.74
CA ILE A 129 -32.44 24.11 -6.11
C ILE A 129 -33.50 23.99 -7.23
N LEU A 130 -33.26 23.12 -8.22
CA LEU A 130 -34.17 22.95 -9.35
C LEU A 130 -35.25 21.88 -9.08
N GLY A 131 -35.17 21.17 -7.94
CA GLY A 131 -36.13 20.11 -7.58
C GLY A 131 -36.10 18.92 -8.54
N LEU A 132 -34.89 18.55 -9.00
CA LEU A 132 -34.69 17.46 -9.95
C LEU A 132 -35.05 16.11 -9.30
N GLN A 133 -35.47 15.14 -10.11
CA GLN A 133 -35.73 13.77 -9.60
C GLN A 133 -34.43 13.00 -9.37
N GLY A 134 -33.39 13.24 -10.18
CA GLY A 134 -32.07 12.64 -10.02
C GLY A 134 -31.96 11.14 -10.36
N GLU A 135 -33.02 10.50 -10.88
CA GLU A 135 -33.01 9.05 -11.18
C GLU A 135 -31.92 8.65 -12.20
N SER A 136 -31.81 9.43 -13.28
CA SER A 136 -30.81 9.28 -14.34
C SER A 136 -30.65 10.65 -15.00
N THR A 137 -29.83 11.49 -14.37
CA THR A 137 -29.69 12.90 -14.75
C THR A 137 -28.25 13.18 -15.16
N VAL A 138 -28.08 13.87 -16.29
CA VAL A 138 -26.78 14.37 -16.73
C VAL A 138 -26.77 15.88 -16.58
N LEU A 139 -25.71 16.42 -15.98
CA LEU A 139 -25.53 17.85 -15.84
C LEU A 139 -24.27 18.30 -16.58
N LEU A 140 -24.39 19.40 -17.32
CA LEU A 140 -23.31 19.96 -18.12
C LEU A 140 -22.99 21.39 -17.67
N THR A 141 -21.71 21.71 -17.62
CA THR A 141 -21.21 23.04 -17.27
C THR A 141 -20.45 23.60 -18.46
N LEU A 142 -21.06 24.54 -19.20
CA LEU A 142 -20.51 25.13 -20.43
C LEU A 142 -19.90 26.50 -20.14
N GLY A 143 -18.57 26.60 -20.16
CA GLY A 143 -17.86 27.83 -19.79
C GLY A 143 -16.53 27.98 -20.49
N THR A 144 -15.46 28.21 -19.72
CA THR A 144 -14.09 28.20 -20.25
C THR A 144 -13.65 26.82 -20.73
N GLY A 145 -14.24 25.76 -20.15
CA GLY A 145 -14.15 24.38 -20.60
C GLY A 145 -15.51 23.69 -20.55
N PHE A 146 -15.49 22.38 -20.71
CA PHE A 146 -16.65 21.49 -20.79
C PHE A 146 -16.70 20.53 -19.60
N GLY A 147 -17.50 20.85 -18.59
CA GLY A 147 -17.71 19.99 -17.42
C GLY A 147 -18.96 19.10 -17.57
N SER A 148 -18.92 17.91 -16.98
CA SER A 148 -20.08 17.02 -16.92
C SER A 148 -20.14 16.26 -15.59
N SER A 149 -21.34 15.95 -15.14
CA SER A 149 -21.58 15.12 -13.95
C SER A 149 -22.84 14.29 -14.12
N PHE A 150 -22.92 13.19 -13.36
CA PHE A 150 -23.94 12.17 -13.53
C PHE A 150 -24.61 11.88 -12.19
N LEU A 151 -25.94 11.83 -12.18
CA LEU A 151 -26.72 11.41 -11.02
C LEU A 151 -27.46 10.12 -11.35
N ARG A 152 -27.43 9.18 -10.41
CA ARG A 152 -28.30 8.00 -10.39
C ARG A 152 -29.00 7.92 -9.04
N ASN A 153 -30.33 7.84 -9.06
CA ASN A 153 -31.16 7.81 -7.85
C ASN A 153 -30.85 8.94 -6.85
N GLY A 154 -30.53 10.14 -7.34
CA GLY A 154 -30.19 11.31 -6.54
C GLY A 154 -28.77 11.34 -6.00
N GLU A 155 -27.94 10.33 -6.30
CA GLU A 155 -26.55 10.25 -5.87
C GLU A 155 -25.59 10.47 -7.05
N LEU A 156 -24.44 11.07 -6.77
CA LEU A 156 -23.39 11.27 -7.77
C LEU A 156 -22.80 9.92 -8.20
N ALA A 157 -22.82 9.66 -9.51
CA ALA A 157 -22.21 8.49 -10.11
C ALA A 157 -20.92 8.90 -10.85
N THR A 158 -19.79 8.29 -10.50
CA THR A 158 -18.49 8.59 -11.12
C THR A 158 -18.00 7.47 -12.05
N ALA A 159 -18.67 6.32 -12.05
CA ALA A 159 -18.39 5.17 -12.91
C ALA A 159 -19.64 4.31 -13.10
N GLY A 160 -19.64 3.47 -14.15
CA GLY A 160 -20.74 2.56 -14.49
C GLY A 160 -21.25 2.74 -15.91
N ASP A 161 -22.32 2.03 -16.26
CA ASP A 161 -22.84 1.98 -17.63
C ASP A 161 -23.16 3.38 -18.18
N GLY A 162 -22.58 3.71 -19.34
CA GLY A 162 -22.79 4.99 -20.03
C GLY A 162 -22.06 6.20 -19.41
N ILE A 163 -21.23 5.99 -18.38
CA ILE A 163 -20.27 6.99 -17.90
C ILE A 163 -18.89 6.68 -18.53
N PRO A 164 -18.19 7.67 -19.11
CA PRO A 164 -16.84 7.47 -19.64
C PRO A 164 -15.85 6.97 -18.58
N ALA A 165 -14.78 6.31 -19.01
CA ALA A 165 -13.73 5.83 -18.09
C ALA A 165 -13.07 6.98 -17.29
N SER A 166 -12.98 8.18 -17.88
CA SER A 166 -12.51 9.40 -17.20
C SER A 166 -13.53 9.97 -16.19
N GLY A 167 -14.74 9.43 -16.14
CA GLY A 167 -15.84 9.94 -15.31
C GLY A 167 -16.48 11.23 -15.84
N ALA A 168 -16.05 11.74 -16.99
CA ALA A 168 -16.53 13.00 -17.57
C ALA A 168 -16.43 13.01 -19.11
N TYR A 169 -17.11 13.95 -19.76
CA TYR A 169 -17.18 14.04 -21.22
C TYR A 169 -16.05 14.85 -21.88
N TYR A 170 -15.26 15.60 -21.11
CA TYR A 170 -14.36 16.64 -21.64
C TYR A 170 -13.25 16.11 -22.57
N ASP A 171 -12.71 14.93 -22.26
CA ASP A 171 -11.60 14.28 -22.98
C ASP A 171 -12.07 13.30 -24.06
N MET A 172 -13.39 13.15 -24.25
CA MET A 172 -13.92 12.29 -25.29
C MET A 172 -13.60 12.85 -26.69
N PRO A 173 -13.22 11.99 -27.66
CA PRO A 173 -13.03 12.42 -29.03
C PRO A 173 -14.31 12.98 -29.66
N PHE A 174 -14.20 14.13 -30.32
CA PHE A 174 -15.28 14.72 -31.11
C PHE A 174 -14.72 15.44 -32.34
N LEU A 175 -15.15 14.99 -33.53
CA LEU A 175 -14.62 15.46 -34.81
C LEU A 175 -13.08 15.31 -34.88
N GLU A 176 -12.34 16.42 -34.91
CA GLU A 176 -10.89 16.43 -35.08
C GLU A 176 -10.12 16.67 -33.76
N ALA A 177 -10.82 16.83 -32.62
CA ALA A 177 -10.19 17.16 -31.34
C ALA A 177 -10.98 16.56 -30.14
N ALA A 178 -10.64 16.97 -28.92
CA ALA A 178 -11.41 16.58 -27.73
C ALA A 178 -12.71 17.41 -27.63
N ALA A 179 -13.71 16.89 -26.92
CA ALA A 179 -14.97 17.58 -26.70
C ALA A 179 -14.78 18.96 -26.04
N ASP A 180 -13.84 19.11 -25.10
CA ASP A 180 -13.49 20.40 -24.47
C ASP A 180 -13.05 21.48 -25.48
N ASP A 181 -12.43 21.09 -26.59
CA ASP A 181 -11.97 22.00 -27.63
C ASP A 181 -13.11 22.55 -28.49
N TYR A 182 -14.27 21.88 -28.51
CA TYR A 182 -15.47 22.33 -29.22
C TYR A 182 -16.49 22.99 -28.29
N PHE A 183 -16.62 22.50 -27.06
CA PHE A 183 -17.66 22.92 -26.11
C PHE A 183 -17.14 23.93 -25.08
N SER A 184 -16.40 24.94 -25.55
CA SER A 184 -15.80 25.96 -24.70
C SER A 184 -15.93 27.38 -25.27
N SER A 185 -15.75 28.37 -24.39
CA SER A 185 -15.75 29.79 -24.75
C SER A 185 -14.65 30.11 -25.78
N ARG A 186 -13.52 29.40 -25.71
CA ARG A 186 -12.40 29.53 -26.65
C ARG A 186 -12.86 29.21 -28.08
N TRP A 187 -13.60 28.12 -28.25
CA TRP A 187 -14.11 27.71 -29.55
C TRP A 187 -15.08 28.75 -30.12
N LEU A 188 -16.06 29.19 -29.33
CA LEU A 188 -17.06 30.19 -29.76
C LEU A 188 -16.39 31.48 -30.24
N LEU A 189 -15.44 32.02 -29.46
CA LEU A 189 -14.72 33.24 -29.80
C LEU A 189 -13.83 33.05 -31.05
N ALA A 190 -13.13 31.93 -31.16
CA ALA A 190 -12.29 31.62 -32.32
C ALA A 190 -13.10 31.42 -33.60
N ALA A 191 -14.22 30.68 -33.52
CA ALA A 191 -15.14 30.47 -34.63
C ALA A 191 -15.80 31.79 -35.07
N PHE A 192 -16.24 32.62 -34.13
CA PHE A 192 -16.78 33.94 -34.42
C PHE A 192 -15.76 34.85 -35.11
N HIS A 193 -14.53 34.90 -34.63
CA HIS A 193 -13.46 35.67 -35.25
C HIS A 193 -13.13 35.14 -36.66
N ARG A 194 -13.05 33.82 -36.86
CA ARG A 194 -12.84 33.23 -38.20
C ARG A 194 -13.94 33.62 -39.18
N ASN A 195 -15.20 33.67 -38.71
CA ASN A 195 -16.35 33.93 -39.58
C ASN A 195 -16.59 35.43 -39.86
N THR A 196 -16.13 36.32 -38.98
CA THR A 196 -16.52 37.75 -39.02
C THR A 196 -15.34 38.72 -39.04
N GLY A 197 -14.15 38.28 -38.63
CA GLY A 197 -12.99 39.14 -38.36
C GLY A 197 -13.07 39.93 -37.05
N ILE A 198 -14.17 39.86 -36.29
CA ILE A 198 -14.39 40.61 -35.05
C ILE A 198 -13.84 39.82 -33.84
N ARG A 199 -13.24 40.51 -32.86
CA ARG A 199 -12.68 39.93 -31.63
C ARG A 199 -13.37 40.49 -30.38
N PRO A 200 -14.52 39.94 -29.96
CA PRO A 200 -15.12 40.29 -28.68
C PRO A 200 -14.25 39.72 -27.54
N ALA A 201 -14.24 40.39 -26.38
CA ALA A 201 -13.46 39.96 -25.22
C ALA A 201 -14.10 38.76 -24.51
N THR A 202 -15.43 38.61 -24.59
CA THR A 202 -16.18 37.52 -23.92
C THR A 202 -17.32 36.99 -24.79
N VAL A 203 -17.78 35.76 -24.51
CA VAL A 203 -18.96 35.17 -25.16
C VAL A 203 -20.22 36.00 -24.88
N LYS A 204 -20.30 36.62 -23.70
CA LYS A 204 -21.40 37.53 -23.34
C LYS A 204 -21.43 38.73 -24.29
N GLU A 205 -20.30 39.39 -24.49
CA GLU A 205 -20.17 40.52 -25.42
C GLU A 205 -20.51 40.09 -26.86
N MET A 206 -20.00 38.92 -27.29
CA MET A 206 -20.34 38.32 -28.59
C MET A 206 -21.85 38.16 -28.77
N ALA A 207 -22.55 37.61 -27.77
CA ALA A 207 -23.98 37.32 -27.82
C ALA A 207 -24.85 38.59 -27.74
N GLU A 208 -24.47 39.57 -26.93
CA GLU A 208 -25.26 40.79 -26.68
C GLU A 208 -25.02 41.89 -27.73
N GLN A 209 -23.77 42.10 -28.16
CA GLN A 209 -23.43 43.22 -29.06
C GLN A 209 -23.41 42.83 -30.53
N TYR A 210 -23.17 41.55 -30.84
CA TYR A 210 -23.03 41.04 -32.21
C TYR A 210 -24.00 39.89 -32.51
N THR A 211 -25.20 39.93 -31.93
CA THR A 211 -26.16 38.80 -31.93
C THR A 211 -26.46 38.25 -33.32
N ALA A 212 -26.63 39.10 -34.33
CA ALA A 212 -26.94 38.68 -35.70
C ALA A 212 -25.80 37.88 -36.35
N GLN A 213 -24.56 38.33 -36.15
CA GLN A 213 -23.35 37.66 -36.63
C GLN A 213 -22.99 36.43 -35.78
N ALA A 214 -23.34 36.44 -34.49
CA ALA A 214 -23.06 35.36 -33.56
C ALA A 214 -24.00 34.16 -33.76
N ARG A 215 -25.25 34.40 -34.21
CA ARG A 215 -26.29 33.37 -34.34
C ARG A 215 -25.84 32.14 -35.15
N PRO A 216 -25.23 32.24 -36.35
CA PRO A 216 -24.79 31.06 -37.09
C PRO A 216 -23.73 30.23 -36.34
N VAL A 217 -22.86 30.89 -35.58
CA VAL A 217 -21.81 30.22 -34.78
C VAL A 217 -22.43 29.46 -33.60
N PHE A 218 -23.39 30.07 -32.91
CA PHE A 218 -24.13 29.39 -31.84
C PHE A 218 -25.05 28.28 -32.36
N GLU A 219 -25.65 28.44 -33.54
CA GLU A 219 -26.46 27.38 -34.15
C GLU A 219 -25.58 26.16 -34.49
N GLN A 220 -24.39 26.40 -35.05
CA GLN A 220 -23.39 25.35 -35.26
C GLN A 220 -22.95 24.71 -33.94
N PHE A 221 -22.69 25.51 -32.91
CA PHE A 221 -22.34 25.02 -31.58
C PHE A 221 -23.43 24.08 -31.02
N GLY A 222 -24.71 24.46 -31.13
CA GLY A 222 -25.82 23.63 -30.68
C GLY A 222 -25.99 22.34 -31.48
N ASP A 223 -25.75 22.37 -32.80
CA ASP A 223 -25.78 21.17 -33.65
C ASP A 223 -24.66 20.19 -33.29
N HIS A 224 -23.45 20.71 -33.09
CA HIS A 224 -22.30 19.94 -32.64
C HIS A 224 -22.55 19.33 -31.26
N LEU A 225 -23.02 20.14 -30.30
CA LEU A 225 -23.30 19.69 -28.93
C LEU A 225 -24.38 18.61 -28.92
N GLY A 226 -25.46 18.77 -29.68
CA GLY A 226 -26.50 17.75 -29.80
C GLY A 226 -26.01 16.46 -30.45
N SER A 227 -25.16 16.57 -31.49
CA SER A 227 -24.57 15.40 -32.16
C SER A 227 -23.59 14.65 -31.25
N PHE A 228 -22.84 15.38 -30.42
CA PHE A 228 -21.98 14.79 -29.41
C PHE A 228 -22.77 14.15 -28.27
N LEU A 229 -23.84 14.77 -27.78
CA LEU A 229 -24.54 14.26 -26.60
C LEU A 229 -25.47 13.09 -26.90
N LEU A 230 -26.05 13.01 -28.10
CA LEU A 230 -27.07 12.02 -28.44
C LEU A 230 -26.66 10.57 -28.11
N PRO A 231 -25.49 10.04 -28.57
CA PRO A 231 -25.09 8.68 -28.24
C PRO A 231 -24.83 8.47 -26.73
N GLN A 232 -24.28 9.48 -26.07
CA GLN A 232 -23.78 9.43 -24.70
C GLN A 232 -24.94 9.42 -23.71
N LEU A 233 -25.91 10.30 -23.92
CA LEU A 233 -27.14 10.35 -23.13
C LEU A 233 -27.97 9.08 -23.32
N GLN A 234 -27.99 8.51 -24.54
CA GLN A 234 -28.63 7.23 -24.80
C GLN A 234 -27.93 6.08 -24.05
N ALA A 235 -26.60 6.02 -24.10
CA ALA A 235 -25.81 4.99 -23.41
C ALA A 235 -25.98 5.05 -21.88
N PHE A 236 -26.07 6.25 -21.30
CA PHE A 236 -26.33 6.44 -19.88
C PHE A 236 -27.78 6.13 -19.48
N GLY A 237 -28.71 6.08 -20.45
CA GLY A 237 -30.14 5.98 -20.17
C GLY A 237 -30.68 7.25 -19.51
N CYS A 238 -30.17 8.41 -19.95
CA CYS A 238 -30.52 9.72 -19.39
C CYS A 238 -32.03 9.98 -19.52
N ARG A 239 -32.64 10.55 -18.47
CA ARG A 239 -34.04 11.02 -18.45
C ARG A 239 -34.14 12.53 -18.33
N GLU A 240 -33.13 13.16 -17.76
CA GLU A 240 -33.10 14.60 -17.48
C GLU A 240 -31.70 15.16 -17.77
N LEU A 241 -31.63 16.20 -18.59
CA LEU A 241 -30.40 16.90 -18.93
C LEU A 241 -30.47 18.34 -18.43
N VAL A 242 -29.51 18.74 -17.60
CA VAL A 242 -29.40 20.11 -17.10
C VAL A 242 -28.16 20.76 -17.69
N ILE A 243 -28.31 21.94 -18.30
CA ILE A 243 -27.22 22.67 -18.92
C ILE A 243 -27.05 24.00 -18.20
N GLY A 244 -25.89 24.17 -17.56
CA GLY A 244 -25.44 25.40 -16.91
C GLY A 244 -24.16 25.96 -17.50
N GLY A 245 -23.59 26.94 -16.81
CA GLY A 245 -22.36 27.64 -17.15
C GLY A 245 -22.59 28.98 -17.86
N ASN A 246 -21.50 29.73 -18.07
CA ASN A 246 -21.56 31.05 -18.66
C ASN A 246 -22.11 31.05 -20.09
N ILE A 247 -21.89 29.99 -20.87
CA ILE A 247 -22.42 29.84 -22.24
C ILE A 247 -23.93 29.59 -22.21
N ALA A 248 -24.46 28.91 -21.18
CA ALA A 248 -25.90 28.62 -21.06
C ALA A 248 -26.75 29.90 -20.98
N ARG A 249 -26.18 31.03 -20.57
CA ARG A 249 -26.85 32.35 -20.61
C ARG A 249 -27.23 32.80 -22.03
N SER A 250 -26.61 32.22 -23.05
CA SER A 250 -26.93 32.42 -24.47
C SER A 250 -27.84 31.31 -25.03
N TRP A 251 -28.62 30.64 -24.18
CA TRP A 251 -29.53 29.51 -24.52
C TRP A 251 -30.33 29.74 -25.80
N ASN A 252 -30.92 30.93 -25.93
CA ASN A 252 -31.76 31.32 -27.07
C ASN A 252 -31.02 31.32 -28.43
N LEU A 253 -29.69 31.25 -28.46
CA LEU A 253 -28.89 31.22 -29.68
C LEU A 253 -28.52 29.81 -30.14
N PHE A 254 -28.47 28.82 -29.25
CA PHE A 254 -28.03 27.44 -29.59
C PHE A 254 -29.03 26.34 -29.22
N ALA A 255 -30.07 26.63 -28.43
CA ALA A 255 -31.02 25.63 -27.97
C ALA A 255 -31.81 24.97 -29.11
N ALA A 256 -32.27 25.73 -30.11
CA ALA A 256 -33.09 25.19 -31.18
C ALA A 256 -32.44 24.01 -31.95
N PRO A 257 -31.17 24.11 -32.42
CA PRO A 257 -30.50 22.96 -33.04
C PRO A 257 -30.18 21.83 -32.05
N LEU A 258 -29.81 22.16 -30.81
CA LEU A 258 -29.57 21.16 -29.77
C LEU A 258 -30.83 20.31 -29.48
N LEU A 259 -31.96 20.98 -29.23
CA LEU A 259 -33.24 20.33 -28.94
C LEU A 259 -33.70 19.45 -30.10
N ARG A 260 -33.51 19.91 -31.35
CA ARG A 260 -33.84 19.11 -32.54
C ARG A 260 -33.02 17.82 -32.62
N LYS A 261 -31.74 17.85 -32.24
CA LYS A 261 -30.88 16.66 -32.23
C LYS A 261 -31.25 15.67 -31.14
N LEU A 262 -31.69 16.17 -29.98
CA LEU A 262 -32.00 15.36 -28.81
C LEU A 262 -33.48 14.94 -28.72
N GLU A 263 -34.35 15.44 -29.61
CA GLU A 263 -35.77 15.05 -29.71
C GLU A 263 -36.00 13.53 -29.65
N PRO A 264 -35.20 12.67 -30.35
CA PRO A 264 -35.43 11.22 -30.32
C PRO A 264 -35.29 10.57 -28.94
N LEU A 265 -34.62 11.21 -27.98
CA LEU A 265 -34.40 10.66 -26.64
C LEU A 265 -35.61 10.85 -25.71
N GLY A 266 -36.51 11.80 -25.99
CA GLY A 266 -37.67 12.07 -25.15
C GLY A 266 -37.34 12.51 -23.71
N ILE A 267 -36.18 13.15 -23.50
CA ILE A 267 -35.69 13.56 -22.17
C ILE A 267 -36.17 14.97 -21.79
N ALA A 268 -36.26 15.23 -20.47
CA ALA A 268 -36.45 16.58 -19.96
C ALA A 268 -35.14 17.38 -20.08
N ILE A 269 -35.19 18.60 -20.63
CA ILE A 269 -34.01 19.45 -20.79
C ILE A 269 -34.23 20.78 -20.08
N THR A 270 -33.35 21.12 -19.13
CA THR A 270 -33.43 22.33 -18.31
C THR A 270 -32.19 23.19 -18.49
N CYS A 271 -32.39 24.47 -18.79
CA CYS A 271 -31.31 25.47 -18.79
C CYS A 271 -31.21 26.11 -17.40
N CYS A 272 -30.09 25.92 -16.71
CA CYS A 272 -29.80 26.56 -15.44
C CYS A 272 -29.09 27.90 -15.70
N THR A 273 -29.76 29.02 -15.42
CA THR A 273 -29.21 30.37 -15.62
C THR A 273 -28.36 30.86 -14.44
N ASP A 274 -28.51 30.26 -13.26
CA ASP A 274 -27.74 30.56 -12.04
C ASP A 274 -26.90 29.36 -11.57
N THR A 275 -25.96 28.97 -12.42
CA THR A 275 -25.04 27.86 -12.18
C THR A 275 -24.12 28.11 -10.99
N GLU A 276 -23.66 29.35 -10.79
CA GLU A 276 -22.78 29.72 -9.68
C GLU A 276 -23.47 29.49 -8.34
N HIS A 277 -24.76 29.86 -8.20
CA HIS A 277 -25.51 29.57 -6.98
C HIS A 277 -25.64 28.06 -6.73
N CYS A 278 -25.88 27.27 -7.78
CA CYS A 278 -25.93 25.81 -7.67
C CYS A 278 -24.57 25.22 -7.25
N ILE A 279 -23.45 25.70 -7.79
CA ILE A 279 -22.11 25.27 -7.39
C ILE A 279 -21.88 25.57 -5.90
N LEU A 280 -22.15 26.80 -5.46
CA LEU A 280 -22.01 27.20 -4.07
C LEU A 280 -22.89 26.36 -3.12
N ALA A 281 -24.17 26.16 -3.48
CA ALA A 281 -25.08 25.33 -2.70
C ALA A 281 -24.60 23.88 -2.62
N GLY A 282 -24.14 23.31 -3.74
CA GLY A 282 -23.59 21.96 -3.76
C GLY A 282 -22.34 21.81 -2.91
N ALA A 283 -21.44 22.81 -2.91
CA ALA A 283 -20.26 22.81 -2.05
C ALA A 283 -20.64 22.81 -0.56
N ALA A 284 -21.60 23.65 -0.14
CA ALA A 284 -22.09 23.65 1.24
C ALA A 284 -22.82 22.34 1.61
N LEU A 285 -23.68 21.82 0.73
CA LEU A 285 -24.40 20.56 0.94
C LEU A 285 -23.42 19.39 1.13
N SER A 286 -22.35 19.37 0.33
CA SER A 286 -21.35 18.31 0.36
C SER A 286 -20.39 18.42 1.54
N ALA A 287 -20.24 19.60 2.15
CA ALA A 287 -19.27 19.83 3.22
C ALA A 287 -19.71 19.28 4.59
N HIS A 288 -19.39 18.04 4.92
CA HIS A 288 -19.73 17.41 6.20
C HIS A 288 -18.51 16.72 6.83
N GLU A 289 -18.50 16.57 8.16
CA GLU A 289 -17.42 15.81 8.81
C GLU A 289 -17.39 14.38 8.26
N PRO A 290 -16.24 13.92 7.73
CA PRO A 290 -16.10 12.53 7.34
C PRO A 290 -16.17 11.66 8.60
N GLY A 291 -16.90 10.56 8.52
CA GLY A 291 -16.96 9.58 9.61
C GLY A 291 -15.57 8.98 9.91
N PRO A 292 -15.38 8.39 11.11
CA PRO A 292 -14.12 7.75 11.45
C PRO A 292 -13.81 6.62 10.47
N ALA A 293 -12.67 6.71 9.80
CA ALA A 293 -12.18 5.67 8.91
C ALA A 293 -11.48 4.57 9.73
N GLN A 294 -11.78 3.31 9.43
CA GLN A 294 -11.01 2.20 9.97
C GLN A 294 -9.60 2.24 9.39
N LEU A 295 -8.58 2.34 10.25
CA LEU A 295 -7.19 2.42 9.79
C LEU A 295 -6.56 1.06 9.50
N ARG A 296 -6.97 0.02 10.22
CA ARG A 296 -6.37 -1.34 10.19
C ARG A 296 -7.45 -2.39 10.39
N GLN A 297 -7.33 -3.52 9.71
CA GLN A 297 -8.21 -4.69 9.87
C GLN A 297 -7.44 -5.88 10.45
N THR A 298 -7.32 -5.91 11.77
CA THR A 298 -6.66 -6.96 12.55
C THR A 298 -7.00 -6.82 14.04
N ARG A 299 -6.84 -7.90 14.82
CA ARG A 299 -6.83 -7.83 16.30
C ARG A 299 -5.41 -7.84 16.88
N GLN A 300 -4.39 -8.04 16.03
CA GLN A 300 -3.00 -8.05 16.48
C GLN A 300 -2.54 -6.67 16.95
N LEU A 301 -1.80 -6.70 18.05
CA LEU A 301 -1.28 -5.51 18.71
C LEU A 301 -0.15 -4.89 17.90
N LEU A 302 -0.10 -3.55 17.91
CA LEU A 302 1.06 -2.79 17.41
C LEU A 302 2.24 -2.99 18.37
N LEU A 303 3.45 -2.76 17.86
CA LEU A 303 4.61 -2.61 18.73
C LEU A 303 4.38 -1.41 19.67
N PRO A 304 4.47 -1.59 21.00
CA PRO A 304 4.38 -0.47 21.93
C PRO A 304 5.56 0.49 21.72
N ALA A 305 5.34 1.79 21.93
CA ALA A 305 6.43 2.78 21.82
C ALA A 305 7.45 2.61 22.96
N ALA A 306 6.97 2.34 24.17
CA ALA A 306 7.82 2.04 25.31
C ALA A 306 8.17 0.55 25.38
N LEU A 307 9.41 0.25 25.76
CA LEU A 307 9.85 -1.09 26.09
C LEU A 307 9.01 -1.61 27.27
N PRO A 308 8.23 -2.69 27.10
CA PRO A 308 7.46 -3.24 28.20
C PRO A 308 8.40 -3.74 29.32
N PRO A 309 7.98 -3.72 30.59
CA PRO A 309 8.78 -4.25 31.68
C PRO A 309 9.19 -5.69 31.38
N HIS A 310 10.50 -5.93 31.38
CA HIS A 310 11.11 -7.16 30.87
C HIS A 310 10.52 -8.39 31.58
N ASN A 311 9.91 -9.30 30.82
CA ASN A 311 9.57 -10.63 31.30
C ASN A 311 10.55 -11.63 30.67
N ASP A 312 11.74 -11.77 31.27
CA ASP A 312 12.79 -12.73 30.89
C ASP A 312 12.38 -14.22 31.02
N ALA A 313 11.11 -14.51 31.31
CA ALA A 313 10.66 -15.84 31.68
C ALA A 313 10.08 -16.66 30.51
N ALA A 314 9.80 -16.05 29.35
CA ALA A 314 9.10 -16.73 28.25
C ALA A 314 9.39 -16.12 26.87
N TYR A 315 8.93 -16.82 25.82
CA TYR A 315 8.92 -16.34 24.44
C TYR A 315 8.35 -14.92 24.32
N THR A 316 8.97 -14.06 23.51
CA THR A 316 8.43 -12.73 23.18
C THR A 316 8.11 -12.58 21.70
N ILE A 317 6.91 -12.04 21.41
CA ILE A 317 6.50 -11.61 20.05
C ILE A 317 7.12 -10.26 19.65
N PHE A 318 7.72 -9.52 20.58
CA PHE A 318 8.39 -8.23 20.36
C PHE A 318 9.85 -8.30 20.82
N PRO A 319 10.69 -9.14 20.18
CA PRO A 319 12.11 -9.14 20.50
C PRO A 319 12.72 -7.79 20.14
N SER A 320 13.71 -7.34 20.90
CA SER A 320 14.40 -6.07 20.64
C SER A 320 15.90 -6.18 20.89
N PHE A 321 16.66 -5.42 20.10
CA PHE A 321 18.10 -5.28 20.21
C PHE A 321 18.42 -4.01 20.98
N HIS A 322 19.11 -4.14 22.12
CA HIS A 322 19.47 -2.99 22.94
C HIS A 322 20.57 -2.16 22.24
N THR A 323 20.32 -0.86 22.11
CA THR A 323 21.24 0.09 21.47
C THR A 323 21.87 1.02 22.49
N SER A 324 23.05 1.52 22.17
CA SER A 324 23.69 2.60 22.93
C SER A 324 23.13 3.97 22.56
N SER A 325 22.73 4.14 21.29
CA SER A 325 22.09 5.35 20.80
C SER A 325 20.64 5.46 21.27
N PRO A 326 20.17 6.68 21.59
CA PRO A 326 18.81 6.89 22.09
C PRO A 326 17.77 6.80 20.98
N VAL A 327 16.65 6.14 21.27
CA VAL A 327 15.40 6.29 20.50
C VAL A 327 14.61 7.45 21.11
N GLN A 328 13.95 8.24 20.27
CA GLN A 328 13.10 9.36 20.68
C GLN A 328 11.64 9.08 20.32
N GLU A 329 10.70 9.72 21.01
CA GLU A 329 9.26 9.55 20.80
C GLU A 329 8.57 10.88 20.50
N GLY A 330 7.57 10.83 19.62
CA GLY A 330 6.56 11.87 19.47
C GLY A 330 6.88 12.92 18.42
N TYR A 331 5.82 13.57 17.94
CA TYR A 331 5.92 14.62 16.93
C TYR A 331 6.53 15.92 17.47
N ASP A 332 6.36 16.22 18.77
CA ASP A 332 6.96 17.41 19.41
C ASP A 332 8.49 17.36 19.40
N SER A 333 9.07 16.20 19.71
CA SER A 333 10.53 16.01 19.70
C SER A 333 11.08 16.10 18.27
N LEU A 334 10.41 15.48 17.30
CA LEU A 334 10.77 15.59 15.88
C LEU A 334 10.63 17.03 15.35
N ALA A 335 9.54 17.72 15.69
CA ALA A 335 9.33 19.11 15.32
C ALA A 335 10.44 20.01 15.87
N LYS A 336 10.91 19.74 17.10
CA LYS A 336 12.02 20.48 17.71
C LYS A 336 13.34 20.25 16.97
N LEU A 337 13.60 19.02 16.51
CA LEU A 337 14.78 18.71 15.70
C LEU A 337 14.78 19.51 14.40
N ILE A 338 13.65 19.52 13.68
CA ILE A 338 13.57 20.12 12.34
C ILE A 338 13.21 21.61 12.33
N ALA A 339 13.01 22.24 13.50
CA ALA A 339 12.54 23.62 13.62
C ALA A 339 13.48 24.66 12.98
N GLY A 340 14.76 24.32 12.82
CA GLY A 340 15.78 25.16 12.16
C GLY A 340 15.89 24.95 10.65
N GLU A 341 15.25 23.90 10.12
CA GLU A 341 15.40 23.52 8.72
C GLU A 341 14.49 24.33 7.81
N ARG A 342 15.02 24.76 6.68
CA ARG A 342 14.23 25.44 5.65
C ARG A 342 13.45 24.45 4.81
N VAL A 343 14.08 23.35 4.43
CA VAL A 343 13.50 22.30 3.57
C VAL A 343 13.67 20.96 4.26
N VAL A 344 12.55 20.26 4.42
CA VAL A 344 12.50 18.89 4.96
C VAL A 344 11.88 17.99 3.91
N ILE A 345 12.55 16.88 3.63
CA ILE A 345 12.07 15.83 2.74
C ILE A 345 11.56 14.71 3.63
N LEU A 346 10.26 14.42 3.57
CA LEU A 346 9.61 13.37 4.33
C LEU A 346 9.19 12.25 3.39
N ASP A 347 10.13 11.36 3.09
CA ASP A 347 9.91 10.17 2.26
C ASP A 347 9.52 8.98 3.15
N GLY A 348 9.03 7.91 2.54
CA GLY A 348 8.65 6.72 3.28
C GLY A 348 8.12 5.60 2.40
N TYR A 349 8.09 4.41 3.01
CA TYR A 349 7.62 3.19 2.37
C TYR A 349 6.11 3.28 2.05
N ASN A 350 5.56 2.37 1.23
CA ASN A 350 4.11 2.38 1.06
C ASN A 350 3.41 2.02 2.37
N GLY A 351 2.23 2.59 2.56
CA GLY A 351 1.40 2.36 3.73
C GLY A 351 1.59 3.32 4.89
N VAL A 352 2.49 4.29 4.80
CA VAL A 352 2.50 5.45 5.70
C VAL A 352 1.14 6.16 5.64
N LEU A 353 0.57 6.48 6.82
CA LEU A 353 -0.65 7.26 6.94
C LEU A 353 -0.32 8.76 6.81
N TRP A 354 -0.02 9.19 5.59
CA TRP A 354 0.56 10.51 5.28
C TRP A 354 -0.19 11.68 5.93
N GLU A 355 -1.52 11.72 5.85
CA GLU A 355 -2.30 12.81 6.45
C GLU A 355 -2.30 12.81 7.98
N HIS A 356 -2.15 11.65 8.63
CA HIS A 356 -2.00 11.59 10.10
C HIS A 356 -0.66 12.16 10.52
N VAL A 357 0.42 11.71 9.86
CA VAL A 357 1.79 12.20 10.11
C VAL A 357 1.87 13.71 9.85
N ARG A 358 1.35 14.17 8.71
CA ARG A 358 1.33 15.58 8.32
C ARG A 358 0.60 16.42 9.34
N ALA A 359 -0.62 16.04 9.73
CA ALA A 359 -1.44 16.82 10.67
C ALA A 359 -0.78 16.91 12.06
N ALA A 360 -0.24 15.80 12.57
CA ALA A 360 0.39 15.78 13.90
C ALA A 360 1.71 16.56 13.93
N LEU A 361 2.57 16.39 12.91
CA LEU A 361 3.82 17.15 12.79
C LEU A 361 3.55 18.64 12.56
N HIS A 362 2.55 18.98 11.74
CA HIS A 362 2.15 20.37 11.53
C HIS A 362 1.71 21.02 12.84
N THR A 363 0.84 20.36 13.62
CA THR A 363 0.40 20.85 14.93
C THR A 363 1.58 21.13 15.85
N SER A 364 2.54 20.21 15.90
CA SER A 364 3.75 20.31 16.73
C SER A 364 4.66 21.47 16.29
N LEU A 365 4.81 21.70 14.98
CA LEU A 365 5.58 22.83 14.43
C LEU A 365 4.88 24.18 14.68
N ARG A 366 3.55 24.23 14.53
CA ARG A 366 2.75 25.44 14.83
C ARG A 366 2.85 25.81 16.31
N ALA A 367 2.87 24.83 17.22
CA ALA A 367 3.09 25.05 18.65
C ALA A 367 4.45 25.69 18.96
N GLN A 368 5.43 25.53 18.06
CA GLN A 368 6.74 26.18 18.11
C GLN A 368 6.79 27.51 17.33
N ASN A 369 5.63 28.07 16.97
CA ASN A 369 5.48 29.30 16.20
C ASN A 369 6.11 29.26 14.80
N LYS A 370 6.25 28.08 14.19
CA LYS A 370 6.75 27.93 12.82
C LYS A 370 5.63 28.03 11.81
N THR A 371 5.82 28.80 10.75
CA THR A 371 4.98 28.74 9.55
C THR A 371 5.46 27.61 8.64
N VAL A 372 4.52 26.82 8.12
CA VAL A 372 4.85 25.59 7.38
C VAL A 372 4.09 25.54 6.06
N ARG A 373 4.74 25.09 4.99
CA ARG A 373 4.12 24.73 3.71
C ARG A 373 4.40 23.28 3.39
N TRP A 374 3.35 22.58 2.95
CA TRP A 374 3.40 21.15 2.66
C TRP A 374 3.19 20.93 1.17
N TYR A 375 4.06 20.13 0.55
CA TYR A 375 4.00 19.77 -0.86
C TYR A 375 3.94 18.25 -0.99
N HIS A 376 2.88 17.72 -1.58
CA HIS A 376 2.67 16.29 -1.69
C HIS A 376 3.09 15.76 -3.07
N THR A 377 4.02 14.81 -3.11
CA THR A 377 4.52 14.25 -4.38
C THR A 377 3.51 13.40 -5.12
N GLY A 378 2.43 12.96 -4.46
CA GLY A 378 1.34 12.24 -5.12
C GLY A 378 0.68 13.03 -6.26
N ALA A 379 0.81 14.37 -6.29
CA ALA A 379 0.37 15.19 -7.42
C ALA A 379 1.18 14.96 -8.72
N CYS A 380 2.34 14.29 -8.62
CA CYS A 380 3.24 13.98 -9.73
C CYS A 380 3.11 12.53 -10.21
N LEU A 381 2.25 11.71 -9.60
CA LEU A 381 2.03 10.34 -10.05
C LEU A 381 1.40 10.32 -11.45
N HIS A 382 1.81 9.36 -12.27
CA HIS A 382 1.10 9.08 -13.52
C HIS A 382 -0.35 8.67 -13.23
N ALA A 383 -1.23 8.95 -14.20
CA ALA A 383 -2.63 8.53 -14.09
C ALA A 383 -2.73 6.99 -13.93
N PRO A 384 -3.72 6.47 -13.18
CA PRO A 384 -3.86 5.04 -12.93
C PRO A 384 -3.78 4.17 -14.19
N ALA A 385 -4.41 4.59 -15.29
CA ALA A 385 -4.39 3.85 -16.57
C ALA A 385 -2.99 3.71 -17.18
N VAL A 386 -2.11 4.71 -17.00
CA VAL A 386 -0.72 4.66 -17.48
C VAL A 386 0.07 3.63 -16.67
N ILE A 387 -0.10 3.65 -15.34
CA ILE A 387 0.55 2.70 -14.43
C ILE A 387 0.04 1.28 -14.69
N GLU A 388 -1.26 1.09 -14.86
CA GLU A 388 -1.86 -0.22 -15.16
C GLU A 388 -1.35 -0.79 -16.48
N ASN A 389 -1.25 0.04 -17.54
CA ASN A 389 -0.69 -0.37 -18.82
C ASN A 389 0.80 -0.72 -18.71
N MET A 390 1.59 0.05 -17.94
CA MET A 390 3.00 -0.22 -17.69
C MET A 390 3.21 -1.59 -17.01
N LEU A 391 2.31 -1.99 -16.13
CA LEU A 391 2.44 -3.20 -15.32
C LEU A 391 1.72 -4.44 -15.91
N GLN A 392 1.02 -4.29 -17.04
CA GLN A 392 0.12 -5.31 -17.56
C GLN A 392 0.80 -6.68 -17.76
N GLU A 393 2.01 -6.69 -18.35
CA GLU A 393 2.76 -7.93 -18.60
C GLU A 393 3.22 -8.59 -17.29
N ASN A 394 3.72 -7.80 -16.34
CA ASN A 394 4.14 -8.27 -15.02
C ASN A 394 2.97 -8.83 -14.20
N MET A 395 1.79 -8.21 -14.30
CA MET A 395 0.65 -8.58 -13.49
C MET A 395 -0.11 -9.80 -13.98
N ASN A 396 0.15 -10.32 -15.19
CA ASN A 396 -0.49 -11.53 -15.74
C ASN A 396 -1.95 -11.71 -15.25
N ALA A 397 -2.89 -10.98 -15.85
CA ALA A 397 -4.27 -10.90 -15.38
C ALA A 397 -5.00 -12.27 -15.32
N ALA A 398 -4.51 -13.28 -16.03
CA ALA A 398 -5.11 -14.62 -16.03
C ALA A 398 -4.82 -15.41 -14.74
N ASP A 399 -3.74 -15.09 -14.02
CA ASP A 399 -3.37 -15.77 -12.79
C ASP A 399 -3.74 -14.90 -11.58
N PRO A 400 -4.62 -15.33 -10.65
CA PRO A 400 -5.02 -14.49 -9.53
C PRO A 400 -3.95 -14.35 -8.44
N VAL A 401 -2.89 -15.17 -8.45
CA VAL A 401 -1.88 -15.22 -7.38
C VAL A 401 -0.51 -14.77 -7.88
N PHE A 402 -0.06 -15.28 -9.03
CA PHE A 402 1.32 -15.13 -9.49
C PHE A 402 1.47 -14.09 -10.60
N GLY A 403 2.43 -13.20 -10.44
CA GLY A 403 2.90 -12.27 -11.45
C GLY A 403 4.38 -12.51 -11.73
N LYS A 404 5.00 -11.57 -12.44
CA LYS A 404 6.44 -11.53 -12.70
C LYS A 404 7.03 -10.26 -12.14
N ARG A 405 8.15 -10.38 -11.43
CA ARG A 405 8.83 -9.26 -10.78
C ARG A 405 9.08 -8.12 -11.76
N TYR A 406 8.71 -6.90 -11.37
CA TYR A 406 9.00 -5.68 -12.09
C TYR A 406 10.44 -5.22 -11.77
N GLU A 407 11.24 -4.99 -12.80
CA GLU A 407 12.67 -4.67 -12.67
C GLU A 407 12.98 -3.17 -12.70
N GLY A 408 11.93 -2.33 -12.85
CA GLY A 408 12.05 -0.88 -12.92
C GLY A 408 12.40 -0.21 -11.59
N SER A 409 11.95 1.02 -11.43
CA SER A 409 12.24 1.89 -10.30
C SER A 409 10.99 2.60 -9.79
N LEU A 410 11.07 3.18 -8.59
CA LEU A 410 9.96 3.98 -8.06
C LEU A 410 9.66 5.19 -8.94
N ALA A 411 10.69 5.74 -9.60
CA ALA A 411 10.59 6.88 -10.50
C ALA A 411 9.66 6.62 -11.70
N ASP A 412 9.51 5.37 -12.13
CA ASP A 412 8.67 4.99 -13.27
C ASP A 412 7.17 5.26 -13.03
N PHE A 413 6.77 5.46 -11.76
CA PHE A 413 5.40 5.79 -11.35
C PHE A 413 5.09 7.28 -11.40
N PHE A 414 6.09 8.13 -11.63
CA PHE A 414 6.00 9.58 -11.55
C PHE A 414 6.32 10.25 -12.88
N ASP A 415 5.63 11.36 -13.17
CA ASP A 415 6.09 12.31 -14.16
C ASP A 415 7.26 13.12 -13.57
N LEU A 416 8.47 12.82 -14.04
CA LEU A 416 9.69 13.49 -13.59
C LEU A 416 9.68 15.00 -13.87
N ASN A 417 9.01 15.46 -14.92
CA ASN A 417 8.92 16.90 -15.19
C ASN A 417 8.03 17.59 -14.15
N LEU A 418 6.99 16.92 -13.65
CA LEU A 418 6.15 17.45 -12.58
C LEU A 418 6.88 17.45 -11.24
N LEU A 419 7.68 16.42 -10.94
CA LEU A 419 8.50 16.42 -9.71
C LEU A 419 9.43 17.64 -9.64
N LEU A 420 10.03 18.02 -10.76
CA LEU A 420 10.88 19.22 -10.87
C LEU A 420 10.10 20.54 -10.69
N GLN A 421 8.76 20.54 -10.79
CA GLN A 421 7.94 21.72 -10.54
C GLN A 421 7.60 21.92 -9.06
N ILE A 422 7.88 20.94 -8.18
CA ILE A 422 7.74 21.12 -6.74
C ILE A 422 8.92 21.96 -6.25
N GLU A 423 8.74 23.27 -6.25
CA GLU A 423 9.73 24.24 -5.77
C GLU A 423 9.25 24.91 -4.48
N PRO A 424 9.89 24.66 -3.34
CA PRO A 424 9.68 25.42 -2.12
C PRO A 424 9.86 26.93 -2.33
N GLY A 425 8.80 27.70 -2.05
CA GLY A 425 8.83 29.16 -2.16
C GLY A 425 9.61 29.86 -1.02
N ASN A 426 9.27 31.13 -0.78
CA ASN A 426 9.78 31.94 0.34
C ASN A 426 8.72 32.26 1.41
N GLY A 427 7.50 31.71 1.28
CA GLY A 427 6.33 32.10 2.05
C GLY A 427 6.17 31.45 3.43
N ALA A 428 7.13 30.65 3.88
CA ALA A 428 7.10 30.00 5.20
C ALA A 428 8.51 29.76 5.77
N ASP A 429 8.58 29.53 7.08
CA ASP A 429 9.82 29.19 7.77
C ASP A 429 10.34 27.81 7.33
N ILE A 430 9.41 26.86 7.14
CA ILE A 430 9.71 25.46 6.81
C ILE A 430 8.84 25.02 5.62
N HIS A 431 9.47 24.41 4.63
CA HIS A 431 8.82 23.75 3.52
C HIS A 431 9.05 22.24 3.62
N ILE A 432 7.96 21.47 3.66
CA ILE A 432 8.02 20.02 3.79
C ILE A 432 7.47 19.37 2.53
N ILE A 433 8.33 18.66 1.82
CA ILE A 433 7.95 17.83 0.66
C ILE A 433 7.72 16.42 1.20
N TYR A 434 6.52 15.88 1.04
CA TYR A 434 6.12 14.63 1.67
C TYR A 434 5.36 13.70 0.74
N GLY A 435 5.38 12.41 1.06
CA GLY A 435 4.78 11.36 0.26
C GLY A 435 5.81 10.30 -0.13
N THR A 436 5.33 9.13 -0.52
CA THR A 436 6.19 8.06 -1.05
C THR A 436 6.90 8.59 -2.30
N GLY A 437 8.23 8.51 -2.33
CA GLY A 437 9.04 9.08 -3.41
C GLY A 437 9.34 10.57 -3.28
N ALA A 438 9.13 11.17 -2.10
CA ALA A 438 9.46 12.59 -1.84
C ALA A 438 10.91 12.94 -2.22
N ALA A 439 11.86 12.04 -1.95
CA ALA A 439 13.27 12.25 -2.25
C ALA A 439 13.59 12.24 -3.76
N LEU A 440 12.68 11.78 -4.62
CA LEU A 440 12.84 11.86 -6.08
C LEU A 440 12.78 13.31 -6.60
N THR A 441 12.24 14.24 -5.80
CA THR A 441 12.29 15.68 -6.13
C THR A 441 13.71 16.25 -6.03
N ALA A 442 14.62 15.53 -5.35
CA ALA A 442 16.04 15.85 -5.17
C ALA A 442 16.40 17.28 -4.70
N PRO A 443 15.65 17.94 -3.80
CA PRO A 443 16.08 19.21 -3.23
C PRO A 443 17.18 18.98 -2.19
N GLU A 444 18.02 19.99 -1.96
CA GLU A 444 18.91 20.01 -0.80
C GLU A 444 18.07 20.28 0.47
N GLY A 445 18.03 19.33 1.41
CA GLY A 445 17.26 19.45 2.65
C GLY A 445 17.46 18.25 3.58
N LEU A 446 16.90 18.33 4.78
CA LEU A 446 16.97 17.26 5.78
C LEU A 446 16.05 16.09 5.37
N LEU A 447 16.60 14.89 5.18
CA LEU A 447 15.88 13.71 4.75
C LEU A 447 15.40 12.87 5.95
N LEU A 448 14.09 12.87 6.16
CA LEU A 448 13.38 11.98 7.07
C LEU A 448 12.80 10.82 6.27
N TYR A 449 13.02 9.59 6.73
CA TYR A 449 12.44 8.39 6.12
C TYR A 449 11.51 7.68 7.11
N ILE A 450 10.26 7.44 6.70
CA ILE A 450 9.28 6.69 7.50
C ILE A 450 9.19 5.27 6.97
N ASP A 451 9.52 4.30 7.83
CA ASP A 451 9.31 2.89 7.56
C ASP A 451 8.04 2.37 8.25
N VAL A 452 7.44 1.35 7.65
CA VAL A 452 6.23 0.69 8.17
C VAL A 452 6.38 -0.83 7.96
N PRO A 453 6.21 -1.66 9.01
CA PRO A 453 6.24 -3.11 8.87
C PRO A 453 5.22 -3.64 7.86
N LYS A 454 5.58 -4.67 7.07
CA LYS A 454 4.71 -5.16 5.98
C LYS A 454 3.40 -5.77 6.45
N ASN A 455 3.37 -6.43 7.60
CA ASN A 455 2.13 -6.88 8.22
C ASN A 455 1.16 -5.70 8.44
N GLU A 456 1.68 -4.54 8.89
CA GLU A 456 0.88 -3.33 9.07
C GLU A 456 0.37 -2.74 7.76
N ILE A 457 1.20 -2.75 6.72
CA ILE A 457 0.79 -2.38 5.37
C ILE A 457 -0.37 -3.28 4.93
N GLN A 458 -0.28 -4.60 5.12
CA GLN A 458 -1.35 -5.53 4.77
C GLN A 458 -2.65 -5.25 5.55
N TYR A 459 -2.57 -4.98 6.85
CA TYR A 459 -3.75 -4.65 7.67
C TYR A 459 -4.42 -3.34 7.25
N ARG A 460 -3.62 -2.34 6.86
CA ARG A 460 -4.10 -1.05 6.34
C ARG A 460 -4.75 -1.20 4.96
N LEU A 461 -4.16 -2.02 4.08
CA LEU A 461 -4.73 -2.37 2.77
C LEU A 461 -6.07 -3.10 2.90
N ARG A 462 -6.17 -4.06 3.82
CA ARG A 462 -7.44 -4.76 4.13
C ARG A 462 -8.54 -3.81 4.63
N ALA A 463 -8.17 -2.80 5.42
CA ALA A 463 -9.09 -1.76 5.88
C ALA A 463 -9.44 -0.71 4.81
N GLY A 464 -8.77 -0.70 3.65
CA GLY A 464 -8.92 0.33 2.63
C GLY A 464 -8.38 1.70 3.02
N SER A 465 -7.54 1.77 4.06
CA SER A 465 -6.93 3.04 4.52
C SER A 465 -5.76 3.49 3.65
N ILE A 466 -5.20 2.57 2.86
CA ILE A 466 -4.13 2.79 1.89
C ILE A 466 -4.39 1.96 0.62
N THR A 467 -3.69 2.26 -0.48
CA THR A 467 -3.81 1.55 -1.77
C THR A 467 -2.43 1.27 -2.38
N ASN A 468 -2.38 0.55 -3.51
CA ASN A 468 -1.15 0.44 -4.30
C ASN A 468 -0.74 1.81 -4.87
N ILE A 469 0.55 1.99 -5.17
CA ILE A 469 1.12 3.28 -5.61
C ILE A 469 0.38 3.82 -6.84
N GLY A 470 -0.15 5.05 -6.77
CA GLY A 470 -0.77 5.71 -7.92
C GLY A 470 -2.07 5.09 -8.45
N THR A 471 -2.68 4.16 -7.72
CA THR A 471 -3.97 3.57 -8.11
C THR A 471 -4.97 3.53 -6.95
N PRO A 472 -6.28 3.62 -7.22
CA PRO A 472 -7.31 3.59 -6.18
C PRO A 472 -7.58 2.18 -5.62
N THR A 473 -6.95 1.14 -6.17
CA THR A 473 -7.17 -0.25 -5.80
C THR A 473 -5.95 -0.84 -5.09
N TYR A 474 -6.19 -1.98 -4.43
CA TYR A 474 -5.15 -2.75 -3.76
C TYR A 474 -5.21 -4.23 -4.19
N THR A 475 -4.05 -4.81 -4.49
CA THR A 475 -3.83 -6.27 -4.49
C THR A 475 -2.48 -6.61 -3.86
N TYR A 476 -2.44 -7.67 -3.03
CA TYR A 476 -1.18 -8.20 -2.47
C TYR A 476 -0.22 -8.64 -3.58
N LYS A 477 -0.76 -9.25 -4.65
CA LYS A 477 -0.01 -9.63 -5.85
C LYS A 477 0.82 -8.46 -6.39
N ARG A 478 0.19 -7.29 -6.56
CA ARG A 478 0.92 -6.10 -7.03
C ARG A 478 1.93 -5.59 -6.01
N CYS A 479 1.64 -5.65 -4.72
CA CYS A 479 2.62 -5.32 -3.68
C CYS A 479 3.89 -6.17 -3.83
N TYR A 480 3.72 -7.49 -3.93
CA TYR A 480 4.83 -8.44 -3.99
C TYR A 480 5.66 -8.29 -5.26
N PHE A 481 5.02 -8.27 -6.44
CA PHE A 481 5.73 -8.32 -7.72
C PHE A 481 6.18 -6.94 -8.23
N THR A 482 5.62 -5.84 -7.72
CA THR A 482 5.90 -4.50 -8.25
C THR A 482 6.23 -3.50 -7.16
N ASP A 483 5.27 -3.14 -6.30
CA ASP A 483 5.44 -1.98 -5.41
C ASP A 483 6.59 -2.20 -4.42
N TRP A 484 6.63 -3.33 -3.71
CA TRP A 484 7.70 -3.61 -2.75
C TRP A 484 9.09 -3.74 -3.39
N PRO A 485 9.28 -4.40 -4.55
CA PRO A 485 10.55 -4.38 -5.26
C PRO A 485 11.08 -2.97 -5.54
N VAL A 486 10.25 -2.06 -6.09
CA VAL A 486 10.69 -0.70 -6.42
C VAL A 486 10.92 0.16 -5.19
N LEU A 487 10.10 -0.01 -4.14
CA LEU A 487 10.26 0.69 -2.86
C LEU A 487 11.51 0.23 -2.11
N SER A 488 11.81 -1.07 -2.13
CA SER A 488 13.00 -1.62 -1.47
C SER A 488 14.27 -1.11 -2.13
N LYS A 489 14.28 -1.00 -3.46
CA LYS A 489 15.38 -0.38 -4.22
C LYS A 489 15.55 1.10 -3.85
N HIS A 490 14.46 1.87 -3.87
CA HIS A 490 14.48 3.28 -3.45
C HIS A 490 15.00 3.45 -2.00
N LYS A 491 14.51 2.63 -1.07
CA LYS A 491 14.95 2.60 0.33
C LYS A 491 16.45 2.28 0.47
N GLN A 492 16.94 1.32 -0.30
CA GLN A 492 18.36 0.96 -0.34
C GLN A 492 19.22 2.15 -0.80
N ASP A 493 18.79 2.83 -1.87
CA ASP A 493 19.51 3.98 -2.44
C ASP A 493 19.54 5.18 -1.49
N LEU A 494 18.48 5.35 -0.67
CA LEU A 494 18.38 6.43 0.31
C LEU A 494 19.15 6.20 1.61
N LEU A 495 19.35 4.94 2.05
CA LEU A 495 19.94 4.62 3.36
C LEU A 495 21.21 5.43 3.74
N PRO A 496 22.18 5.68 2.83
CA PRO A 496 23.36 6.50 3.13
C PRO A 496 23.05 7.95 3.49
N TYR A 497 21.90 8.47 3.04
CA TYR A 497 21.52 9.89 3.10
C TYR A 497 20.38 10.17 4.08
N VAL A 498 19.77 9.14 4.67
CA VAL A 498 18.71 9.34 5.69
C VAL A 498 19.29 10.05 6.90
N ASP A 499 18.78 11.24 7.23
CA ASP A 499 19.17 12.01 8.41
C ASP A 499 18.38 11.59 9.65
N VAL A 500 17.15 11.09 9.46
CA VAL A 500 16.28 10.60 10.54
C VAL A 500 15.46 9.41 10.03
N ILE A 501 15.53 8.29 10.76
CA ILE A 501 14.67 7.12 10.53
C ILE A 501 13.49 7.16 11.50
N ILE A 502 12.29 6.87 11.00
CA ILE A 502 11.04 6.96 11.76
C ILE A 502 10.27 5.65 11.62
N ASP A 503 9.83 5.09 12.75
CA ASP A 503 8.82 4.03 12.80
C ASP A 503 7.42 4.66 12.80
N GLY A 504 6.72 4.50 11.67
CA GLY A 504 5.38 5.05 11.42
C GLY A 504 4.23 4.07 11.67
N GLN A 505 4.43 2.97 12.41
CA GLN A 505 3.39 1.95 12.55
C GLN A 505 2.22 2.39 13.45
N ARG A 506 2.46 3.33 14.38
CA ARG A 506 1.48 3.84 15.35
C ARG A 506 0.77 5.08 14.80
N PRO A 507 -0.58 5.11 14.71
CA PRO A 507 -1.29 6.30 14.22
C PRO A 507 -1.19 7.53 15.13
N GLY A 508 -1.05 7.34 16.45
CA GLY A 508 -1.11 8.43 17.42
C GLY A 508 0.24 9.00 17.87
N THR A 509 1.35 8.32 17.58
CA THR A 509 2.71 8.74 17.96
C THR A 509 3.72 8.08 17.02
N ILE A 510 4.95 8.58 17.00
CA ILE A 510 6.07 7.99 16.26
C ILE A 510 7.22 7.70 17.21
N THR A 511 8.09 6.79 16.84
CA THR A 511 9.46 6.76 17.41
C THR A 511 10.46 6.97 16.30
N TRP A 512 11.59 7.60 16.62
CA TRP A 512 12.58 7.99 15.62
C TRP A 512 14.00 7.97 16.20
N MET A 513 14.99 7.86 15.32
CA MET A 513 16.42 7.87 15.64
C MET A 513 17.17 8.69 14.59
N GLN A 514 18.28 9.34 14.98
CA GLN A 514 19.16 10.02 14.02
C GLN A 514 19.78 9.00 13.05
N GLY A 515 20.01 9.41 11.82
CA GLY A 515 20.47 8.53 10.75
C GLY A 515 21.87 7.95 11.01
N ASP A 516 22.79 8.74 11.55
CA ASP A 516 24.13 8.26 11.90
C ASP A 516 24.11 7.23 13.01
N ASP A 517 23.32 7.50 14.06
CA ASP A 517 23.07 6.55 15.16
C ASP A 517 22.47 5.25 14.61
N PHE A 518 21.45 5.36 13.77
CA PHE A 518 20.79 4.21 13.16
C PHE A 518 21.78 3.34 12.37
N ARG A 519 22.58 3.95 11.49
CA ARG A 519 23.60 3.23 10.71
C ARG A 519 24.66 2.58 11.59
N ALA A 520 25.07 3.24 12.68
CA ALA A 520 26.02 2.68 13.63
C ALA A 520 25.44 1.47 14.39
N GLU A 521 24.17 1.53 14.80
CA GLU A 521 23.51 0.42 15.50
C GLU A 521 23.23 -0.77 14.57
N LEU A 522 22.95 -0.54 13.28
CA LEU A 522 22.95 -1.61 12.27
C LEU A 522 24.33 -2.29 12.18
N ASP A 523 25.42 -1.52 12.19
CA ASP A 523 26.78 -2.09 12.18
C ASP A 523 27.09 -2.92 13.44
N ASN A 524 26.55 -2.50 14.61
CA ASN A 524 26.67 -3.24 15.86
C ASN A 524 25.91 -4.57 15.79
N MET A 525 24.65 -4.55 15.35
CA MET A 525 23.82 -5.75 15.18
C MET A 525 24.47 -6.81 14.30
N LEU A 526 25.19 -6.39 13.26
CA LEU A 526 25.90 -7.29 12.34
C LEU A 526 27.06 -8.07 12.96
N THR A 527 27.34 -7.89 14.26
CA THR A 527 28.38 -8.62 15.00
C THR A 527 27.85 -9.33 16.25
N ALA A 528 26.54 -9.31 16.49
CA ALA A 528 25.91 -9.90 17.66
C ALA A 528 24.74 -10.83 17.25
N PRO A 529 24.39 -11.83 18.07
CA PRO A 529 23.14 -12.58 17.89
C PRO A 529 21.95 -11.62 18.00
N PHE A 530 20.93 -11.80 17.17
CA PHE A 530 19.71 -10.97 17.21
C PHE A 530 18.49 -11.73 16.69
N ARG A 531 17.28 -11.20 16.92
CA ARG A 531 16.03 -11.74 16.37
C ARG A 531 15.35 -10.73 15.46
N ALA A 532 14.67 -11.23 14.44
CA ALA A 532 13.66 -10.48 13.72
C ALA A 532 12.35 -10.46 14.54
N ARG A 533 11.49 -9.47 14.33
CA ARG A 533 10.15 -9.44 14.93
C ARG A 533 9.25 -10.44 14.18
N PRO A 534 8.74 -11.50 14.85
CA PRO A 534 7.87 -12.47 14.20
C PRO A 534 6.49 -11.87 13.89
N TRP A 535 5.81 -12.45 12.92
CA TRP A 535 4.42 -12.13 12.58
C TRP A 535 3.61 -13.42 12.40
N PHE A 536 2.35 -13.41 12.81
CA PHE A 536 1.50 -14.60 12.84
C PHE A 536 0.27 -14.39 11.97
N GLU A 537 -0.24 -15.42 11.31
CA GLU A 537 -1.43 -15.28 10.47
C GLU A 537 -2.36 -16.49 10.62
N ALA A 538 -3.66 -16.20 10.67
CA ALA A 538 -4.69 -17.22 10.73
C ALA A 538 -4.81 -17.93 9.38
N GLY A 539 -5.24 -19.19 9.38
CA GLY A 539 -5.35 -19.97 8.15
C GLY A 539 -6.37 -21.09 8.21
N VAL A 540 -6.76 -21.56 7.04
CA VAL A 540 -7.83 -22.56 6.84
C VAL A 540 -7.53 -23.93 7.45
N TRP A 541 -6.25 -24.21 7.72
CA TRP A 541 -5.76 -25.44 8.33
C TRP A 541 -5.22 -25.22 9.74
N GLY A 542 -5.15 -23.95 10.18
CA GLY A 542 -4.42 -23.53 11.37
C GLY A 542 -4.91 -24.20 12.64
N GLY A 543 -3.93 -24.56 13.47
CA GLY A 543 -4.11 -25.17 14.76
C GLY A 543 -4.08 -24.19 15.94
N ASN A 544 -3.94 -24.75 17.13
CA ASN A 544 -3.94 -23.99 18.38
C ASN A 544 -2.65 -24.12 19.19
N TRP A 545 -1.62 -24.81 18.70
CA TRP A 545 -0.37 -24.98 19.44
C TRP A 545 0.27 -23.63 19.75
N MET A 546 0.45 -22.77 18.73
CA MET A 546 1.08 -21.46 18.91
C MET A 546 0.28 -20.59 19.89
N LYS A 547 -1.04 -20.61 19.75
CA LYS A 547 -1.97 -19.87 20.61
C LYS A 547 -1.87 -20.28 22.08
N GLN A 548 -1.61 -21.55 22.35
CA GLN A 548 -1.53 -22.11 23.71
C GLN A 548 -0.15 -21.96 24.35
N HIS A 549 0.91 -21.91 23.53
CA HIS A 549 2.30 -21.94 24.02
C HIS A 549 3.05 -20.60 23.89
N LEU A 550 2.63 -19.70 23.00
CA LEU A 550 3.29 -18.42 22.76
C LEU A 550 2.51 -17.26 23.40
N PRO A 551 3.02 -16.67 24.50
CA PRO A 551 2.35 -15.55 25.15
C PRO A 551 2.40 -14.28 24.30
N GLY A 552 1.37 -13.44 24.43
CA GLY A 552 1.22 -12.20 23.67
C GLY A 552 0.37 -12.32 22.40
N LEU A 553 0.10 -13.56 21.94
CA LEU A 553 -0.86 -13.79 20.86
C LEU A 553 -2.31 -13.59 21.35
N PRO A 554 -3.13 -12.83 20.61
CA PRO A 554 -4.56 -12.67 20.90
C PRO A 554 -5.34 -13.99 20.99
N PRO A 555 -5.89 -14.38 22.16
CA PRO A 555 -6.61 -15.64 22.33
C PRO A 555 -7.97 -15.68 21.63
N GLU A 556 -8.48 -14.55 21.14
CA GLU A 556 -9.73 -14.47 20.39
C GLU A 556 -9.57 -14.70 18.88
N GLU A 557 -8.34 -14.74 18.36
CA GLU A 557 -8.10 -15.13 16.96
C GLU A 557 -8.54 -16.57 16.71
N VAL A 558 -9.04 -16.85 15.51
CA VAL A 558 -9.67 -18.13 15.19
C VAL A 558 -8.69 -19.30 15.34
N ASN A 559 -7.44 -19.10 14.89
CA ASN A 559 -6.30 -19.99 15.00
C ASN A 559 -5.03 -19.22 14.60
N TYR A 560 -3.89 -19.88 14.64
CA TYR A 560 -2.69 -19.45 13.93
C TYR A 560 -2.21 -20.60 13.07
N ALA A 561 -2.12 -20.37 11.76
CA ALA A 561 -1.58 -21.36 10.83
C ALA A 561 -0.09 -21.13 10.63
N TRP A 562 0.29 -19.87 10.41
CA TRP A 562 1.67 -19.47 10.09
C TRP A 562 2.30 -18.63 11.20
N SER A 563 3.60 -18.83 11.43
CA SER A 563 4.47 -17.86 12.12
C SER A 563 5.68 -17.54 11.27
N PHE A 564 5.70 -16.33 10.73
CA PHE A 564 6.81 -15.74 10.02
C PHE A 564 7.92 -15.39 11.04
N GLU A 565 8.57 -16.40 11.63
CA GLU A 565 9.65 -16.21 12.61
C GLU A 565 10.85 -15.49 11.98
N LEU A 566 11.24 -15.94 10.78
CA LEU A 566 12.29 -15.32 9.98
C LEU A 566 12.02 -15.50 8.48
N ILE A 567 11.11 -14.70 7.94
CA ILE A 567 10.91 -14.44 6.52
C ILE A 567 11.31 -12.98 6.31
N THR A 568 12.60 -12.72 6.12
CA THR A 568 13.15 -11.34 6.15
C THR A 568 12.49 -10.35 5.19
N PRO A 569 11.91 -10.74 4.03
CA PRO A 569 11.12 -9.80 3.25
C PRO A 569 9.90 -9.27 3.99
N GLU A 570 9.32 -9.99 4.95
CA GLU A 570 8.14 -9.62 5.74
C GLU A 570 8.47 -9.08 7.14
N ASN A 571 9.61 -9.47 7.72
CA ASN A 571 9.95 -9.12 9.09
C ASN A 571 10.67 -7.77 9.23
N GLY A 572 10.50 -7.17 10.41
CA GLY A 572 11.33 -6.08 10.91
C GLY A 572 12.39 -6.55 11.90
N ILE A 573 13.24 -5.61 12.29
CA ILE A 573 14.12 -5.65 13.46
C ILE A 573 13.73 -4.50 14.38
N VAL A 574 13.81 -4.72 15.68
CA VAL A 574 13.42 -3.71 16.68
C VAL A 574 14.66 -3.26 17.45
N LEU A 575 14.91 -1.96 17.47
CA LEU A 575 15.94 -1.31 18.27
C LEU A 575 15.32 -0.80 19.58
N ALA A 576 15.99 -1.03 20.70
CA ALA A 576 15.60 -0.56 22.02
C ALA A 576 16.63 0.41 22.59
N GLY A 577 16.29 1.70 22.66
CA GLY A 577 17.17 2.76 23.14
C GLY A 577 16.41 3.72 24.06
N ALA A 578 17.02 4.11 25.18
CA ALA A 578 16.40 5.00 26.17
C ALA A 578 15.00 4.56 26.66
N GLY A 579 14.73 3.24 26.69
CA GLY A 579 13.45 2.67 27.12
C GLY A 579 12.34 2.73 26.06
N LEU A 580 12.66 3.12 24.83
CA LEU A 580 11.74 3.20 23.69
C LEU A 580 12.11 2.18 22.61
N LEU A 581 11.12 1.77 21.83
CA LEU A 581 11.24 0.81 20.73
C LEU A 581 11.08 1.51 19.38
N LEU A 582 11.93 1.15 18.43
CA LEU A 582 11.86 1.58 17.04
C LEU A 582 12.03 0.37 16.14
N GLU A 583 11.04 0.12 15.29
CA GLU A 583 11.13 -0.95 14.30
C GLU A 583 11.42 -0.41 12.91
N VAL A 584 12.29 -1.13 12.21
CA VAL A 584 12.53 -0.98 10.78
C VAL A 584 12.50 -2.36 10.12
N SER A 585 12.29 -2.40 8.83
CA SER A 585 12.41 -3.61 8.01
C SER A 585 13.80 -4.26 8.10
N PHE A 586 13.84 -5.58 8.09
CA PHE A 586 15.09 -6.35 8.25
C PHE A 586 16.12 -6.06 7.15
N ASP A 587 15.65 -5.76 5.93
CA ASP A 587 16.49 -5.53 4.75
C ASP A 587 17.46 -4.34 4.91
N PHE A 588 17.24 -3.42 5.86
CA PHE A 588 18.23 -2.41 6.22
C PHE A 588 19.60 -3.01 6.61
N LEU A 589 19.65 -4.17 7.27
CA LEU A 589 20.91 -4.87 7.58
C LEU A 589 21.63 -5.34 6.32
N LEU A 590 20.86 -5.86 5.34
CA LEU A 590 21.36 -6.32 4.05
C LEU A 590 21.87 -5.15 3.20
N PHE A 591 21.10 -4.06 3.15
CA PHE A 591 21.47 -2.83 2.43
C PHE A 591 22.69 -2.16 3.04
N ARG A 592 22.82 -2.21 4.37
CA ARG A 592 23.97 -1.64 5.07
C ARG A 592 25.26 -2.40 4.73
N GLN A 593 25.32 -3.70 5.02
CA GLN A 593 26.53 -4.52 4.87
C GLN A 593 26.19 -6.02 4.73
N HIS A 594 25.52 -6.43 3.66
CA HIS A 594 25.19 -7.85 3.42
C HIS A 594 26.39 -8.81 3.50
N HIS A 595 27.62 -8.37 3.16
CA HIS A 595 28.83 -9.19 3.35
C HIS A 595 29.12 -9.52 4.82
N LYS A 596 28.86 -8.61 5.76
CA LYS A 596 29.02 -8.89 7.20
C LYS A 596 27.93 -9.83 7.72
N LEU A 597 26.71 -9.72 7.18
CA LEU A 597 25.59 -10.59 7.58
C LEU A 597 25.76 -12.00 7.00
N LEU A 598 25.84 -12.10 5.67
CA LEU A 598 25.80 -13.37 4.92
C LEU A 598 27.16 -14.05 4.80
N GLY A 599 28.26 -13.31 4.94
CA GLY A 599 29.61 -13.85 4.83
C GLY A 599 29.92 -14.37 3.45
N LYS A 600 30.37 -15.63 3.36
CA LYS A 600 30.71 -16.28 2.09
C LYS A 600 29.55 -16.29 1.09
N ALA A 601 28.31 -16.45 1.56
CA ALA A 601 27.12 -16.53 0.72
C ALA A 601 26.69 -15.18 0.09
N ALA A 602 27.32 -14.07 0.51
CA ALA A 602 26.96 -12.73 0.04
C ALA A 602 27.08 -12.56 -1.47
N THR A 603 28.08 -13.19 -2.10
CA THR A 603 28.31 -13.07 -3.56
C THR A 603 27.13 -13.61 -4.36
N ARG A 604 26.56 -14.74 -3.94
CA ARG A 604 25.42 -15.36 -4.60
C ARG A 604 24.11 -14.61 -4.37
N PHE A 605 23.83 -14.23 -3.12
CA PHE A 605 22.49 -13.78 -2.74
C PHE A 605 22.36 -12.26 -2.65
N GLY A 606 23.47 -11.51 -2.60
CA GLY A 606 23.45 -10.05 -2.51
C GLY A 606 22.62 -9.57 -1.31
N THR A 607 21.53 -8.86 -1.59
CA THR A 607 20.59 -8.34 -0.58
C THR A 607 19.38 -9.24 -0.33
N ALA A 608 19.32 -10.44 -0.92
CA ALA A 608 18.33 -11.44 -0.57
C ALA A 608 18.84 -12.29 0.60
N PHE A 609 18.12 -12.31 1.73
CA PHE A 609 18.46 -13.26 2.79
C PHE A 609 18.10 -14.68 2.32
N PRO A 610 18.97 -15.69 2.48
CA PRO A 610 18.80 -16.96 1.76
C PRO A 610 17.86 -17.96 2.43
N ILE A 611 17.86 -18.05 3.76
CA ILE A 611 17.16 -19.11 4.52
C ILE A 611 16.08 -18.48 5.38
N ARG A 612 14.88 -19.07 5.38
CA ARG A 612 13.77 -18.72 6.26
C ARG A 612 13.41 -19.82 7.25
N PHE A 613 12.89 -19.40 8.40
CA PHE A 613 12.25 -20.25 9.40
C PHE A 613 10.79 -19.79 9.55
N ASP A 614 9.84 -20.71 9.43
CA ASP A 614 8.39 -20.48 9.62
C ASP A 614 7.81 -21.61 10.48
N PHE A 615 6.76 -21.32 11.26
CA PHE A 615 5.94 -22.37 11.87
C PHE A 615 4.69 -22.67 11.06
N LEU A 616 4.50 -23.95 10.77
CA LEU A 616 3.24 -24.46 10.26
C LEU A 616 2.54 -25.26 11.37
N ASP A 617 1.52 -24.67 11.97
CA ASP A 617 0.73 -25.26 13.06
C ASP A 617 -0.54 -25.94 12.53
N THR A 618 -0.56 -27.27 12.54
CA THR A 618 -1.72 -28.11 12.20
C THR A 618 -2.31 -28.83 13.43
N PHE A 619 -1.92 -28.47 14.66
CA PHE A 619 -2.42 -29.08 15.90
C PHE A 619 -3.92 -28.86 16.08
N ASP A 620 -4.68 -29.95 16.17
CA ASP A 620 -6.16 -29.92 16.20
C ASP A 620 -6.81 -29.22 14.99
N GLY A 621 -6.03 -28.87 13.97
CA GLY A 621 -6.46 -28.23 12.74
C GLY A 621 -6.76 -29.24 11.64
N GLY A 622 -6.27 -28.95 10.43
CA GLY A 622 -6.36 -29.85 9.29
C GLY A 622 -5.03 -30.03 8.58
N ASN A 623 -4.99 -30.91 7.58
CA ASN A 623 -3.81 -31.08 6.71
C ASN A 623 -3.48 -29.76 6.00
N LEU A 624 -2.24 -29.55 5.55
CA LEU A 624 -1.94 -28.55 4.52
C LEU A 624 -2.44 -29.02 3.15
N SER A 625 -2.46 -28.13 2.16
CA SER A 625 -2.77 -28.52 0.78
C SER A 625 -1.72 -29.48 0.22
N ILE A 626 -2.13 -30.43 -0.61
CA ILE A 626 -1.22 -31.20 -1.45
C ILE A 626 -0.63 -30.26 -2.49
N GLN A 627 0.69 -30.11 -2.49
CA GLN A 627 1.38 -29.05 -3.23
C GLN A 627 2.77 -29.44 -3.70
N CYS A 628 3.37 -28.60 -4.54
CA CYS A 628 4.79 -28.62 -4.86
C CYS A 628 5.32 -27.19 -5.07
N HIS A 629 6.65 -27.04 -5.10
CA HIS A 629 7.33 -25.78 -5.40
C HIS A 629 7.92 -25.77 -6.81
N PRO A 630 8.05 -24.60 -7.46
CA PRO A 630 8.60 -24.51 -8.80
C PRO A 630 10.06 -24.93 -8.86
N ARG A 631 10.49 -25.46 -10.00
CA ARG A 631 11.90 -25.69 -10.30
C ARG A 631 12.62 -24.36 -10.55
N PRO A 632 13.95 -24.29 -10.40
CA PRO A 632 14.70 -23.04 -10.59
C PRO A 632 14.47 -22.35 -11.93
N ALA A 633 14.50 -23.12 -13.05
CA ALA A 633 14.30 -22.55 -14.39
C ALA A 633 12.89 -21.96 -14.55
N PHE A 634 11.86 -22.68 -14.09
CA PHE A 634 10.48 -22.23 -14.12
C PHE A 634 10.27 -20.94 -13.31
N THR A 635 10.88 -20.90 -12.12
CA THR A 635 10.84 -19.74 -11.23
C THR A 635 11.40 -18.49 -11.89
N LYS A 636 12.57 -18.60 -12.53
CA LYS A 636 13.20 -17.46 -13.22
C LYS A 636 12.39 -17.02 -14.44
N GLU A 637 11.93 -17.97 -15.26
CA GLU A 637 11.21 -17.69 -16.49
C GLU A 637 9.86 -17.01 -16.23
N HIS A 638 9.05 -17.58 -15.32
CA HIS A 638 7.67 -17.19 -15.09
C HIS A 638 7.52 -16.08 -14.03
N PHE A 639 8.39 -16.04 -13.02
CA PHE A 639 8.23 -15.11 -11.87
C PHE A 639 9.37 -14.11 -11.74
N GLY A 640 10.51 -14.33 -12.40
CA GLY A 640 11.66 -13.41 -12.39
C GLY A 640 12.58 -13.56 -11.18
N GLU A 641 12.34 -14.54 -10.30
CA GLU A 641 13.17 -14.76 -9.10
C GLU A 641 14.44 -15.55 -9.40
N ASP A 642 15.53 -15.24 -8.69
CA ASP A 642 16.87 -15.80 -8.96
C ASP A 642 17.09 -17.18 -8.35
N PHE A 643 16.27 -17.56 -7.38
CA PHE A 643 16.28 -18.89 -6.78
C PHE A 643 14.86 -19.29 -6.36
N THR A 644 14.66 -20.59 -6.18
CA THR A 644 13.35 -21.16 -5.89
C THR A 644 13.18 -21.53 -4.42
N GLN A 645 11.94 -21.85 -4.04
CA GLN A 645 11.57 -22.45 -2.77
C GLN A 645 11.98 -23.93 -2.74
N ASP A 646 12.86 -24.24 -1.80
CA ASP A 646 13.29 -25.57 -1.40
C ASP A 646 13.12 -25.65 0.10
N GLU A 647 12.41 -26.64 0.61
CA GLU A 647 12.04 -26.68 2.04
C GLU A 647 12.38 -28.01 2.71
N THR A 648 12.30 -27.98 4.03
CA THR A 648 12.35 -29.14 4.90
C THR A 648 11.35 -28.96 6.03
N TYR A 649 10.74 -30.06 6.47
CA TYR A 649 9.91 -30.07 7.67
C TYR A 649 10.71 -30.66 8.82
N TYR A 650 11.16 -29.79 9.71
CA TYR A 650 11.65 -30.19 11.02
C TYR A 650 10.45 -30.29 11.96
N ILE A 651 10.17 -31.46 12.50
CA ILE A 651 9.01 -31.65 13.39
C ILE A 651 9.38 -31.13 14.78
N LEU A 652 8.98 -29.90 15.09
CA LEU A 652 9.28 -29.26 16.38
C LEU A 652 8.46 -29.91 17.50
N ASP A 653 7.19 -30.20 17.23
CA ASP A 653 6.29 -30.94 18.11
C ASP A 653 5.23 -31.68 17.28
N CYS A 654 4.66 -32.77 17.79
CA CYS A 654 3.60 -33.51 17.10
C CYS A 654 2.83 -34.46 18.03
N GLU A 655 1.59 -34.79 17.66
CA GLU A 655 0.86 -35.91 18.28
C GLU A 655 1.37 -37.27 17.77
N PRO A 656 1.14 -38.38 18.49
CA PRO A 656 1.60 -39.71 18.08
C PRO A 656 1.07 -40.20 16.73
N ASP A 657 -0.06 -39.66 16.25
CA ASP A 657 -0.69 -40.03 14.98
C ASP A 657 -0.35 -39.07 13.83
N ALA A 658 0.51 -38.08 14.07
CA ALA A 658 0.87 -37.08 13.09
C ALA A 658 1.59 -37.69 11.87
N GLN A 659 1.30 -37.14 10.69
CA GLN A 659 1.81 -37.65 9.41
C GLN A 659 2.38 -36.53 8.53
N VAL A 660 3.28 -36.91 7.61
CA VAL A 660 3.73 -36.09 6.49
C VAL A 660 3.45 -36.85 5.19
N TYR A 661 2.77 -36.19 4.25
CA TYR A 661 2.59 -36.68 2.89
C TYR A 661 3.80 -36.29 2.07
N LEU A 662 4.47 -37.26 1.42
CA LEU A 662 5.72 -37.00 0.73
C LEU A 662 5.96 -37.99 -0.40
N GLY A 663 6.20 -37.49 -1.62
CA GLY A 663 6.52 -38.32 -2.77
C GLY A 663 5.38 -39.24 -3.24
N PHE A 664 5.55 -39.84 -4.41
CA PHE A 664 4.50 -40.63 -5.05
C PHE A 664 4.54 -42.11 -4.68
N GLN A 665 3.40 -42.78 -4.80
CA GLN A 665 3.34 -44.25 -4.78
C GLN A 665 4.12 -44.84 -5.97
N GLU A 666 4.67 -46.05 -5.81
CA GLU A 666 5.50 -46.69 -6.85
C GLU A 666 4.77 -46.82 -8.21
N ASN A 667 3.47 -47.09 -8.16
CA ASN A 667 2.59 -47.30 -9.31
C ASN A 667 1.90 -46.01 -9.83
N ILE A 668 2.41 -44.83 -9.48
CA ILE A 668 1.85 -43.55 -9.90
C ILE A 668 1.70 -43.44 -11.44
N SER A 669 0.54 -42.95 -11.90
CA SER A 669 0.33 -42.49 -13.27
C SER A 669 0.01 -40.99 -13.24
N PRO A 670 0.83 -40.14 -13.87
CA PRO A 670 0.59 -38.71 -13.95
C PRO A 670 -0.79 -38.37 -14.53
N GLU A 671 -1.23 -39.10 -15.56
CA GLU A 671 -2.51 -38.89 -16.23
C GLU A 671 -3.68 -39.21 -15.30
N LYS A 672 -3.61 -40.32 -14.55
CA LYS A 672 -4.66 -40.69 -13.58
C LYS A 672 -4.73 -39.70 -12.42
N LEU A 673 -3.58 -39.22 -11.93
CA LEU A 673 -3.54 -38.20 -10.90
C LEU A 673 -4.16 -36.90 -11.41
N ARG A 674 -3.78 -36.47 -12.63
CA ARG A 674 -4.32 -35.25 -13.25
C ARG A 674 -5.83 -35.31 -13.38
N GLY A 675 -6.37 -36.41 -13.92
CA GLY A 675 -7.81 -36.60 -14.04
C GLY A 675 -8.54 -36.56 -12.69
N ALA A 676 -7.97 -37.18 -11.65
CA ALA A 676 -8.55 -37.15 -10.31
C ALA A 676 -8.52 -35.75 -9.67
N LEU A 677 -7.47 -34.97 -9.91
CA LEU A 677 -7.36 -33.57 -9.48
C LEU A 677 -8.35 -32.66 -10.22
N GLU A 678 -8.53 -32.88 -11.53
CA GLU A 678 -9.52 -32.15 -12.34
C GLU A 678 -10.96 -32.51 -11.91
N ASP A 679 -11.24 -33.77 -11.58
CA ASP A 679 -12.51 -34.19 -10.98
C ASP A 679 -12.74 -33.52 -9.61
N ALA A 680 -11.70 -33.41 -8.79
CA ALA A 680 -11.78 -32.69 -7.52
C ALA A 680 -12.10 -31.20 -7.71
N LEU A 681 -11.40 -30.54 -8.63
CA LEU A 681 -11.58 -29.12 -8.90
C LEU A 681 -12.93 -28.79 -9.54
N ASN A 682 -13.32 -29.56 -10.57
CA ASN A 682 -14.47 -29.22 -11.42
C ASN A 682 -15.77 -29.87 -10.95
N ARG A 683 -15.70 -31.00 -10.24
CA ARG A 683 -16.87 -31.82 -9.88
C ARG A 683 -17.00 -32.05 -8.38
N ASN A 684 -16.10 -31.47 -7.56
CA ASN A 684 -16.06 -31.63 -6.10
C ASN A 684 -15.98 -33.12 -5.67
N ILE A 685 -15.28 -33.96 -6.44
CA ILE A 685 -15.06 -35.37 -6.09
C ILE A 685 -13.77 -35.44 -5.25
N PRO A 686 -13.79 -35.93 -3.99
CA PRO A 686 -12.58 -36.00 -3.17
C PRO A 686 -11.47 -36.83 -3.81
N LEU A 687 -10.24 -36.34 -3.74
CA LEU A 687 -9.05 -37.07 -4.21
C LEU A 687 -8.71 -38.19 -3.20
N PRO A 688 -8.61 -39.46 -3.61
CA PRO A 688 -8.11 -40.53 -2.74
C PRO A 688 -6.57 -40.42 -2.66
N VAL A 689 -6.08 -39.45 -1.88
CA VAL A 689 -4.66 -39.04 -1.80
C VAL A 689 -3.70 -40.21 -1.67
N GLU A 690 -4.00 -41.16 -0.78
CA GLU A 690 -3.16 -42.32 -0.45
C GLU A 690 -2.92 -43.28 -1.63
N GLN A 691 -3.78 -43.25 -2.66
CA GLN A 691 -3.57 -44.03 -3.89
C GLN A 691 -2.44 -43.47 -4.75
N TYR A 692 -2.08 -42.20 -4.55
CA TYR A 692 -1.13 -41.47 -5.39
C TYR A 692 0.12 -41.02 -4.63
N ILE A 693 -0.02 -40.67 -3.36
CA ILE A 693 1.01 -40.03 -2.54
C ILE A 693 1.28 -40.88 -1.30
N GLN A 694 2.54 -41.04 -0.92
CA GLN A 694 2.92 -41.78 0.29
C GLN A 694 2.72 -40.93 1.55
N GLN A 695 2.52 -41.60 2.69
CA GLN A 695 2.42 -41.00 4.02
C GLN A 695 3.45 -41.64 4.95
N PHE A 696 4.06 -40.81 5.78
CA PHE A 696 5.03 -41.24 6.78
C PHE A 696 4.63 -40.69 8.15
N THR A 697 4.72 -41.52 9.19
CA THR A 697 4.54 -41.07 10.57
C THR A 697 5.63 -40.08 10.93
N ALA A 698 5.25 -38.95 11.51
CA ALA A 698 6.17 -37.94 12.00
C ALA A 698 6.52 -38.21 13.47
N GLN A 699 7.78 -38.02 13.84
CA GLN A 699 8.21 -37.97 15.23
C GLN A 699 8.90 -36.65 15.52
N LYS A 700 8.83 -36.20 16.77
CA LYS A 700 9.55 -35.02 17.23
C LYS A 700 11.03 -35.13 16.86
N HIS A 701 11.55 -34.08 16.25
CA HIS A 701 12.92 -33.93 15.76
C HIS A 701 13.29 -34.72 14.49
N ASP A 702 12.31 -35.29 13.79
CA ASP A 702 12.48 -35.77 12.42
C ASP A 702 12.69 -34.60 11.45
N LEU A 703 13.38 -34.87 10.35
CA LEU A 703 13.60 -33.92 9.25
C LEU A 703 13.22 -34.55 7.91
N PHE A 704 12.12 -34.08 7.33
CA PHE A 704 11.67 -34.44 5.99
C PHE A 704 12.22 -33.44 4.97
N LEU A 705 12.67 -33.94 3.82
CA LEU A 705 13.36 -33.15 2.80
C LEU A 705 12.45 -32.95 1.59
N ILE A 706 12.23 -31.69 1.22
CA ILE A 706 11.29 -31.30 0.17
C ILE A 706 12.05 -30.42 -0.83
N PRO A 707 12.93 -31.00 -1.67
CA PRO A 707 13.49 -30.27 -2.80
C PRO A 707 12.37 -29.87 -3.77
N ASN A 708 12.54 -28.76 -4.47
CA ASN A 708 11.64 -28.21 -5.48
C ASN A 708 11.05 -29.28 -6.41
N GLY A 709 9.78 -29.17 -6.78
CA GLY A 709 9.06 -30.17 -7.59
C GLY A 709 8.67 -31.47 -6.86
N THR A 710 8.93 -31.60 -5.56
CA THR A 710 8.42 -32.72 -4.73
C THR A 710 6.95 -32.50 -4.39
N VAL A 711 6.11 -33.51 -4.58
CA VAL A 711 4.75 -33.52 -4.02
C VAL A 711 4.80 -33.74 -2.51
N HIS A 712 4.14 -32.88 -1.74
CA HIS A 712 4.15 -32.97 -0.29
C HIS A 712 2.93 -32.28 0.35
N ALA A 713 2.71 -32.55 1.64
CA ALA A 713 1.90 -31.77 2.56
C ALA A 713 2.20 -32.18 4.02
N SER A 714 2.19 -31.21 4.95
CA SER A 714 2.13 -31.54 6.38
C SER A 714 0.72 -32.03 6.73
N GLY A 715 0.62 -33.18 7.39
CA GLY A 715 -0.64 -33.71 7.91
C GLY A 715 -1.09 -32.98 9.17
N LYS A 716 -2.29 -33.32 9.63
CA LYS A 716 -2.83 -32.84 10.92
C LYS A 716 -1.91 -33.22 12.08
N ASN A 717 -1.94 -32.42 13.15
CA ASN A 717 -1.28 -32.64 14.43
C ASN A 717 0.26 -32.52 14.40
N ASN A 718 0.80 -31.68 13.51
CA ASN A 718 2.19 -31.29 13.50
C ASN A 718 2.35 -29.82 13.88
N LEU A 719 3.41 -29.50 14.60
CA LEU A 719 4.04 -28.20 14.60
C LEU A 719 5.35 -28.36 13.83
N VAL A 720 5.35 -27.85 12.61
CA VAL A 720 6.51 -27.92 11.74
C VAL A 720 7.30 -26.63 11.88
N LEU A 721 8.59 -26.74 12.19
CA LEU A 721 9.58 -25.72 11.84
C LEU A 721 9.96 -25.94 10.37
N GLU A 722 9.41 -25.11 9.49
CA GLU A 722 9.77 -25.11 8.08
C GLU A 722 11.10 -24.37 7.93
N ILE A 723 12.16 -25.12 7.61
CA ILE A 723 13.45 -24.54 7.22
C ILE A 723 13.48 -24.56 5.70
N SER A 724 13.44 -23.39 5.08
CA SER A 724 13.30 -23.25 3.63
C SER A 724 14.24 -22.19 3.06
N SER A 725 14.46 -22.22 1.76
CA SER A 725 14.91 -21.03 1.06
C SER A 725 13.84 -19.92 1.09
N THR A 726 14.27 -18.66 1.07
CA THR A 726 13.39 -17.52 1.35
C THR A 726 12.19 -17.30 0.41
N PRO A 727 12.24 -17.50 -0.93
CA PRO A 727 11.07 -17.31 -1.79
C PRO A 727 9.84 -18.04 -1.23
N TYR A 728 8.78 -17.30 -0.88
CA TYR A 728 7.77 -17.79 0.08
C TYR A 728 6.34 -17.82 -0.43
N ILE A 729 6.03 -17.19 -1.57
CA ILE A 729 4.67 -17.20 -2.10
C ILE A 729 4.44 -18.35 -3.11
N PHE A 730 5.50 -19.02 -3.57
CA PHE A 730 5.49 -19.96 -4.70
C PHE A 730 5.07 -21.38 -4.30
N THR A 731 3.78 -21.53 -4.01
CA THR A 731 3.17 -22.82 -3.68
C THR A 731 2.14 -23.22 -4.73
N PHE A 732 2.42 -24.26 -5.52
CA PHE A 732 1.49 -24.81 -6.48
C PHE A 732 0.57 -25.83 -5.83
N LYS A 733 -0.54 -25.31 -5.27
CA LYS A 733 -1.60 -26.12 -4.68
C LYS A 733 -2.27 -26.94 -5.77
N MET A 734 -2.33 -28.26 -5.57
CA MET A 734 -2.99 -29.21 -6.46
C MET A 734 -4.32 -29.66 -5.89
N TYR A 735 -4.36 -29.97 -4.59
CA TYR A 735 -5.57 -30.39 -3.91
C TYR A 735 -5.62 -29.80 -2.51
N ASP A 736 -6.75 -29.18 -2.19
CA ASP A 736 -6.97 -28.57 -0.90
C ASP A 736 -8.19 -29.15 -0.19
N TRP A 737 -8.38 -30.47 -0.23
CA TRP A 737 -9.37 -31.19 0.57
C TRP A 737 -10.82 -30.69 0.42
N LEU A 738 -11.12 -30.05 -0.72
CA LEU A 738 -12.41 -29.41 -1.04
C LEU A 738 -12.88 -28.37 0.00
N ARG A 739 -11.97 -27.85 0.85
CA ARG A 739 -12.32 -26.82 1.83
C ARG A 739 -12.41 -25.44 1.19
N LYS A 740 -13.17 -24.58 1.88
CA LYS A 740 -13.28 -23.16 1.60
C LYS A 740 -12.28 -22.38 2.44
N ASP A 741 -11.94 -21.18 1.98
CA ASP A 741 -11.21 -20.21 2.76
C ASP A 741 -12.05 -19.64 3.92
N LEU A 742 -11.43 -18.79 4.75
CA LEU A 742 -12.11 -18.15 5.88
C LEU A 742 -13.25 -17.21 5.44
N ASN A 743 -13.34 -16.87 4.16
CA ASN A 743 -14.40 -16.06 3.55
C ASN A 743 -15.43 -16.91 2.78
N GLY A 744 -15.34 -18.25 2.83
CA GLY A 744 -16.27 -19.16 2.17
C GLY A 744 -16.02 -19.41 0.69
N ARG A 745 -14.87 -19.00 0.12
CA ARG A 745 -14.49 -19.20 -1.29
C ARG A 745 -13.50 -20.35 -1.46
N PRO A 746 -13.51 -21.10 -2.57
CA PRO A 746 -12.44 -22.06 -2.86
C PRO A 746 -11.08 -21.33 -2.96
N ARG A 747 -10.01 -21.94 -2.45
CA ARG A 747 -8.65 -21.40 -2.65
C ARG A 747 -8.17 -21.68 -4.08
N PRO A 748 -7.35 -20.78 -4.69
CA PRO A 748 -6.78 -21.01 -6.00
C PRO A 748 -5.96 -22.31 -6.09
N ILE A 749 -6.17 -23.08 -7.16
CA ILE A 749 -5.47 -24.33 -7.50
C ILE A 749 -4.70 -24.10 -8.81
N HIS A 750 -3.47 -24.60 -8.89
CA HIS A 750 -2.53 -24.32 -9.98
C HIS A 750 -2.03 -25.62 -10.62
N LEU A 751 -2.93 -26.41 -11.21
CA LEU A 751 -2.58 -27.72 -11.78
C LEU A 751 -1.53 -27.63 -12.88
N ASP A 752 -1.65 -26.69 -13.82
CA ASP A 752 -0.70 -26.58 -14.92
C ASP A 752 0.72 -26.22 -14.43
N HIS A 753 0.83 -25.24 -13.53
CA HIS A 753 2.10 -24.91 -12.88
C HIS A 753 2.67 -26.12 -12.12
N ALA A 754 1.84 -26.85 -11.37
CA ALA A 754 2.29 -28.02 -10.63
C ALA A 754 2.82 -29.11 -11.57
N PHE A 755 2.07 -29.50 -12.60
CA PHE A 755 2.46 -30.57 -13.52
C PHE A 755 3.68 -30.22 -14.38
N ALA A 756 3.93 -28.94 -14.64
CA ALA A 756 5.18 -28.49 -15.27
C ALA A 756 6.41 -28.70 -14.37
N ASN A 757 6.22 -28.85 -13.06
CA ASN A 757 7.30 -28.86 -12.06
C ASN A 757 7.44 -30.19 -11.29
N LEU A 758 6.44 -31.07 -11.27
CA LEU A 758 6.48 -32.31 -10.50
C LEU A 758 7.57 -33.29 -10.95
N HIS A 759 8.34 -33.81 -9.99
CA HIS A 759 9.27 -34.92 -10.16
C HIS A 759 8.58 -36.25 -9.86
N PHE A 760 7.96 -36.87 -10.88
CA PHE A 760 7.24 -38.14 -10.75
C PHE A 760 8.16 -39.35 -10.46
N ASP A 761 9.47 -39.20 -10.65
CA ASP A 761 10.50 -40.18 -10.30
C ASP A 761 10.78 -40.26 -8.79
N ARG A 762 10.34 -39.27 -8.00
CA ARG A 762 10.40 -39.30 -6.52
C ARG A 762 9.26 -40.17 -5.97
N LYS A 763 9.39 -41.48 -6.14
CA LYS A 763 8.35 -42.47 -5.85
C LYS A 763 8.88 -43.76 -5.19
N GLY A 764 7.96 -44.53 -4.61
CA GLY A 764 8.27 -45.82 -3.96
C GLY A 764 9.40 -45.73 -2.94
N ASP A 765 10.27 -46.74 -2.93
CA ASP A 765 11.38 -46.87 -1.96
C ASP A 765 12.43 -45.76 -2.06
N MET A 766 12.48 -45.00 -3.16
CA MET A 766 13.36 -43.84 -3.28
C MET A 766 13.00 -42.77 -2.24
N VAL A 767 11.72 -42.59 -1.95
CA VAL A 767 11.23 -41.51 -1.06
C VAL A 767 11.84 -41.62 0.35
N PRO A 768 11.67 -42.71 1.12
CA PRO A 768 12.30 -42.82 2.44
C PRO A 768 13.82 -42.97 2.39
N ALA A 769 14.40 -43.25 1.22
CA ALA A 769 15.85 -43.34 1.04
C ALA A 769 16.51 -41.98 0.82
N THR A 770 15.84 -41.04 0.14
CA THR A 770 16.43 -39.77 -0.29
C THR A 770 15.73 -38.52 0.25
N LEU A 771 14.47 -38.63 0.68
CA LEU A 771 13.65 -37.51 1.12
C LEU A 771 13.36 -37.52 2.63
N ILE A 772 13.90 -38.48 3.38
CA ILE A 772 13.85 -38.49 4.85
C ILE A 772 15.29 -38.47 5.36
N SER A 773 15.63 -37.44 6.14
CA SER A 773 16.98 -37.27 6.66
C SER A 773 17.33 -38.39 7.65
N ARG A 774 18.60 -38.83 7.62
CA ARG A 774 19.14 -39.82 8.56
C ARG A 774 20.25 -39.16 9.39
N PRO A 775 19.91 -38.62 10.58
CA PRO A 775 20.87 -37.89 11.39
C PRO A 775 22.03 -38.79 11.83
N HIS A 776 23.23 -38.25 11.88
CA HIS A 776 24.41 -38.95 12.41
C HIS A 776 25.31 -38.00 13.20
N ILE A 777 26.03 -38.54 14.18
CA ILE A 777 26.95 -37.76 15.01
C ILE A 777 28.21 -37.45 14.20
N THR A 778 28.58 -36.18 14.15
CA THR A 778 29.81 -35.70 13.50
C THR A 778 30.86 -35.22 14.50
N ASP A 779 30.45 -34.86 15.71
CA ASP A 779 31.34 -34.49 16.80
C ASP A 779 30.74 -34.84 18.18
N GLU A 780 31.58 -35.15 19.15
CA GLU A 780 31.18 -35.53 20.51
C GLU A 780 32.22 -35.04 21.53
N TRP A 781 31.74 -34.39 22.59
CA TRP A 781 32.54 -33.90 23.70
C TRP A 781 31.89 -34.28 25.04
N ALA A 782 32.58 -33.98 26.15
CA ALA A 782 32.17 -34.46 27.48
C ALA A 782 30.71 -34.15 27.85
N ASN A 783 30.19 -33.00 27.42
CA ASN A 783 28.87 -32.50 27.81
C ASN A 783 27.93 -32.28 26.62
N GLY A 784 28.22 -32.86 25.45
CA GLY A 784 27.36 -32.69 24.30
C GLY A 784 27.82 -33.39 23.02
N LYS A 785 26.98 -33.27 22.00
CA LYS A 785 27.15 -33.92 20.69
C LYS A 785 26.67 -32.98 19.59
N LYS A 786 27.32 -33.05 18.44
CA LYS A 786 26.88 -32.43 17.19
C LYS A 786 26.35 -33.53 16.26
N TRP A 787 25.09 -33.38 15.87
CA TRP A 787 24.48 -34.17 14.82
C TRP A 787 24.47 -33.37 13.53
N GLN A 788 24.86 -33.99 12.43
CA GLN A 788 24.49 -33.50 11.11
C GLN A 788 23.15 -34.13 10.72
N LEU A 789 22.23 -33.32 10.20
CA LEU A 789 20.98 -33.77 9.60
C LEU A 789 21.13 -33.56 8.09
N PRO A 790 21.54 -34.60 7.33
CA PRO A 790 21.81 -34.46 5.91
C PRO A 790 20.57 -33.95 5.15
N THR A 791 20.74 -32.85 4.44
CA THR A 791 19.76 -32.26 3.50
C THR A 791 19.90 -32.84 2.10
N HIS A 792 18.90 -32.66 1.23
CA HIS A 792 18.96 -33.13 -0.14
C HIS A 792 20.11 -32.45 -0.93
N PRO A 793 20.73 -33.10 -1.94
CA PRO A 793 21.78 -32.48 -2.74
C PRO A 793 21.37 -31.17 -3.42
N GLU A 794 20.09 -31.03 -3.80
CA GLU A 794 19.57 -29.79 -4.40
C GLU A 794 19.40 -28.64 -3.40
N HIS A 795 19.25 -28.94 -2.10
CA HIS A 795 19.16 -27.91 -1.07
C HIS A 795 20.48 -27.16 -0.95
N PHE A 796 20.46 -25.83 -1.01
CA PHE A 796 21.69 -25.05 -0.86
C PHE A 796 22.13 -24.85 0.59
N TYR A 797 21.26 -25.17 1.55
CA TYR A 797 21.53 -25.05 2.97
C TYR A 797 21.70 -26.43 3.60
N THR A 798 22.30 -26.46 4.78
CA THR A 798 22.45 -27.65 5.62
C THR A 798 21.92 -27.38 7.02
N VAL A 799 21.65 -28.45 7.78
CA VAL A 799 21.07 -28.38 9.12
C VAL A 799 21.93 -29.24 10.06
N ASP A 800 22.40 -28.60 11.12
CA ASP A 800 23.06 -29.25 12.25
C ASP A 800 22.18 -29.18 13.50
N ARG A 801 22.34 -30.14 14.41
CA ARG A 801 21.71 -30.14 15.73
C ARG A 801 22.73 -30.37 16.83
N TYR A 802 22.89 -29.38 17.70
CA TYR A 802 23.76 -29.46 18.87
C TYR A 802 22.92 -29.87 20.07
N ALA A 803 23.28 -30.98 20.72
CA ALA A 803 22.68 -31.42 21.98
C ALA A 803 23.71 -31.26 23.10
N PHE A 804 23.42 -30.46 24.13
CA PHE A 804 24.42 -30.14 25.15
C PHE A 804 23.85 -29.81 26.53
N THR A 805 24.72 -29.91 27.54
CA THR A 805 24.50 -29.40 28.90
C THR A 805 25.61 -28.40 29.23
N GLY A 806 25.31 -27.39 30.04
CA GLY A 806 26.29 -26.33 30.34
C GLY A 806 26.54 -25.46 29.13
N GLU A 807 27.75 -25.52 28.55
CA GLU A 807 28.18 -24.57 27.53
C GLU A 807 28.72 -25.26 26.26
N VAL A 808 28.49 -24.63 25.10
CA VAL A 808 29.11 -24.99 23.83
C VAL A 808 29.52 -23.74 23.06
N THR A 809 30.72 -23.73 22.49
CA THR A 809 31.17 -22.68 21.56
C THR A 809 31.08 -23.20 20.13
N ILE A 810 30.38 -22.45 19.28
CA ILE A 810 30.14 -22.82 17.87
C ILE A 810 30.87 -21.82 16.98
N GLN A 811 31.68 -22.33 16.06
CA GLN A 811 32.30 -21.55 14.99
C GLN A 811 31.28 -21.34 13.87
N ASN A 812 31.12 -20.11 13.39
CA ASN A 812 30.20 -19.84 12.28
C ASN A 812 30.83 -20.06 10.90
N LEU A 813 32.14 -20.32 10.84
CA LEU A 813 32.89 -20.65 9.62
C LEU A 813 32.76 -19.59 8.50
N GLY A 814 32.53 -18.33 8.87
CA GLY A 814 32.30 -17.24 7.92
C GLY A 814 30.94 -17.31 7.21
N GLN A 815 29.96 -18.00 7.79
CA GLN A 815 28.58 -18.13 7.32
C GLN A 815 27.62 -17.44 8.30
N CYS A 816 26.50 -16.97 7.77
CA CYS A 816 25.34 -16.61 8.59
C CYS A 816 24.69 -17.89 9.14
N HIS A 817 24.44 -17.94 10.45
CA HIS A 817 23.74 -19.04 11.08
C HIS A 817 22.33 -18.61 11.49
N ILE A 818 21.33 -19.41 11.13
CA ILE A 818 19.95 -19.28 11.60
C ILE A 818 19.73 -20.38 12.64
N CYS A 819 19.30 -20.01 13.83
CA CYS A 819 19.30 -20.87 15.00
C CYS A 819 17.94 -20.90 15.68
N MET A 820 17.56 -22.05 16.24
CA MET A 820 16.39 -22.17 17.12
C MET A 820 16.65 -23.18 18.23
N LEU A 821 16.30 -22.81 19.47
CA LEU A 821 16.25 -23.74 20.58
C LEU A 821 15.01 -24.62 20.46
N VAL A 822 15.21 -25.91 20.17
CA VAL A 822 14.14 -26.89 19.92
C VAL A 822 13.96 -27.92 21.06
N GLU A 823 14.85 -27.92 22.04
CA GLU A 823 14.66 -28.55 23.35
C GLU A 823 15.36 -27.73 24.43
N GLY A 824 14.83 -27.73 25.64
CA GLY A 824 15.25 -26.87 26.74
C GLY A 824 14.36 -25.62 26.86
N ASP A 825 14.49 -24.89 27.97
CA ASP A 825 13.64 -23.73 28.30
C ASP A 825 14.20 -22.41 27.73
N ARG A 826 15.50 -22.15 27.91
CA ARG A 826 16.20 -20.99 27.35
C ARG A 826 17.72 -21.17 27.33
N ILE A 827 18.39 -20.46 26.44
CA ILE A 827 19.86 -20.36 26.37
C ILE A 827 20.31 -18.91 26.39
N GLN A 828 21.47 -18.66 26.97
CA GLN A 828 22.20 -17.40 26.81
C GLN A 828 23.21 -17.56 25.68
N VAL A 829 23.18 -16.66 24.70
CA VAL A 829 24.07 -16.69 23.54
C VAL A 829 24.93 -15.44 23.55
N THR A 830 26.24 -15.65 23.60
CA THR A 830 27.25 -14.59 23.63
C THR A 830 28.01 -14.57 22.32
N GLY A 831 27.93 -13.47 21.57
CA GLY A 831 28.75 -13.21 20.39
C GLY A 831 29.96 -12.34 20.74
N SER A 832 30.64 -11.82 19.71
CA SER A 832 31.79 -10.92 19.91
C SER A 832 31.40 -9.59 20.58
N ASN A 833 30.20 -9.06 20.28
CA ASN A 833 29.73 -7.77 20.76
C ASN A 833 28.34 -7.82 21.43
N GLY A 834 28.11 -8.78 22.32
CA GLY A 834 26.90 -8.79 23.13
C GLY A 834 26.46 -10.18 23.58
N GLN A 835 25.52 -10.18 24.52
CA GLN A 835 24.88 -11.38 25.04
C GLN A 835 23.36 -11.19 24.96
N GLN A 836 22.65 -12.21 24.50
CA GLN A 836 21.18 -12.24 24.48
C GLN A 836 20.66 -13.57 25.00
N THR A 837 19.45 -13.57 25.53
CA THR A 837 18.73 -14.78 25.94
C THR A 837 17.73 -15.15 24.86
N PHE A 838 17.70 -16.43 24.49
CA PHE A 838 16.71 -16.98 23.55
C PHE A 838 15.98 -18.14 24.21
N HIS A 839 14.65 -18.10 24.14
CA HIS A 839 13.76 -19.11 24.69
C HIS A 839 13.49 -20.24 23.69
N TYR A 840 12.90 -21.32 24.20
CA TYR A 840 12.33 -22.36 23.36
C TYR A 840 11.45 -21.77 22.24
N ALA A 841 11.57 -22.33 21.04
CA ALA A 841 10.85 -21.93 19.83
C ALA A 841 11.18 -20.52 19.29
N GLU A 842 12.15 -19.81 19.86
CA GLU A 842 12.61 -18.53 19.32
C GLU A 842 13.67 -18.71 18.24
N THR A 843 13.39 -18.20 17.04
CA THR A 843 14.41 -18.11 15.98
C THR A 843 15.31 -16.90 16.22
N PHE A 844 16.62 -17.09 16.12
CA PHE A 844 17.62 -16.03 16.14
C PHE A 844 18.68 -16.20 15.05
N VAL A 845 19.32 -15.11 14.68
CA VAL A 845 20.35 -15.03 13.64
C VAL A 845 21.69 -14.71 14.30
N VAL A 846 22.73 -15.42 13.89
CA VAL A 846 24.12 -15.08 14.20
C VAL A 846 24.81 -14.68 12.89
N PRO A 847 25.15 -13.38 12.70
CA PRO A 847 25.85 -12.90 11.51
C PRO A 847 27.18 -13.62 11.26
N ALA A 848 27.58 -13.69 9.99
CA ALA A 848 28.90 -14.20 9.61
C ALA A 848 30.05 -13.43 10.28
N ALA A 849 29.92 -12.11 10.47
CA ALA A 849 30.94 -11.29 11.11
C ALA A 849 31.09 -11.51 12.63
N ALA A 850 30.20 -12.26 13.29
CA ALA A 850 30.40 -12.66 14.69
C ALA A 850 31.60 -13.62 14.87
N GLY A 851 31.91 -14.41 13.83
CA GLY A 851 32.99 -15.40 13.79
C GLY A 851 32.73 -16.67 14.61
N HIS A 852 32.36 -16.51 15.88
CA HIS A 852 31.94 -17.58 16.77
C HIS A 852 30.95 -17.04 17.79
N TYR A 853 30.27 -17.97 18.48
CA TYR A 853 29.35 -17.63 19.56
C TYR A 853 29.32 -18.77 20.57
N THR A 854 29.04 -18.42 21.83
CA THR A 854 28.94 -19.36 22.93
C THR A 854 27.51 -19.44 23.42
N CYS A 855 26.94 -20.64 23.45
CA CYS A 855 25.62 -20.94 23.97
C CYS A 855 25.75 -21.59 25.35
N ARG A 856 25.16 -20.96 26.37
CA ARG A 856 25.10 -21.46 27.75
C ARG A 856 23.67 -21.84 28.11
N TYR A 857 23.52 -23.04 28.65
CA TYR A 857 22.28 -23.65 29.12
C TYR A 857 22.41 -24.00 30.61
N GLU A 858 21.50 -23.46 31.43
CA GLU A 858 21.46 -23.70 32.88
C GLU A 858 20.20 -24.45 33.34
N GLY A 859 19.34 -24.86 32.40
CA GLY A 859 18.13 -25.61 32.70
C GLY A 859 18.39 -27.08 33.03
N LYS A 860 17.30 -27.82 33.26
CA LYS A 860 17.37 -29.26 33.57
C LYS A 860 17.38 -30.09 32.30
N GLY A 861 18.24 -31.10 32.24
CA GLY A 861 18.33 -32.01 31.10
C GLY A 861 19.27 -31.47 30.03
N THR A 862 18.94 -31.73 28.77
CA THR A 862 19.78 -31.41 27.60
C THR A 862 19.07 -30.38 26.73
N ALA A 863 19.76 -29.30 26.37
CA ALA A 863 19.28 -28.37 25.35
C ALA A 863 19.56 -28.93 23.95
N MET A 864 18.67 -28.69 23.00
CA MET A 864 18.92 -28.94 21.59
C MET A 864 18.78 -27.67 20.78
N LEU A 865 19.85 -27.31 20.06
CA LEU A 865 19.91 -26.15 19.18
C LEU A 865 20.00 -26.62 17.73
N VAL A 866 19.01 -26.26 16.92
CA VAL A 866 19.06 -26.41 15.46
C VAL A 866 19.81 -25.21 14.88
N VAL A 867 20.74 -25.48 13.95
CA VAL A 867 21.56 -24.48 13.27
C VAL A 867 21.51 -24.74 11.77
N ALA A 868 20.98 -23.79 11.00
CA ALA A 868 20.94 -23.84 9.54
C ALA A 868 21.85 -22.77 8.94
N TYR A 869 22.56 -23.12 7.86
CA TYR A 869 23.46 -22.22 7.15
C TYR A 869 23.69 -22.68 5.70
N VAL A 870 24.17 -21.78 4.84
CA VAL A 870 24.45 -22.07 3.43
C VAL A 870 25.67 -22.98 3.29
N LYS A 871 25.58 -24.00 2.43
CA LYS A 871 26.70 -24.91 2.14
C LYS A 871 27.81 -24.15 1.39
N ASP A 872 29.07 -24.45 1.69
CA ASP A 872 30.22 -23.77 1.07
C ASP A 872 30.22 -23.85 -0.48
N ASN A 873 29.75 -24.96 -1.07
CA ASN A 873 29.66 -25.11 -2.53
C ASN A 873 28.49 -24.33 -3.17
N TYR A 874 27.68 -23.64 -2.37
CA TYR A 874 26.59 -22.78 -2.80
C TYR A 874 26.83 -21.29 -2.49
N CYS A 875 27.99 -20.93 -1.96
CA CYS A 875 28.32 -19.54 -1.57
C CYS A 875 28.76 -18.65 -2.72
#